data_AF-A0A2G9ZUK0-F1
#
_entry.id   AF-A0A2G9ZUK0-F1
#
_cell.length_a   1.000
_cell.length_b   1.000
_cell.length_c   1.000
_cell.angle_alpha   90.00
_cell.angle_beta   90.00
_cell.angle_gamma   90.00
#
_symmetry.space_group_name_H-M   'P 1'
#
loop_
_entity.id
_entity.type
_entity.pdbx_description
1 polymer ?
#
loop_
_entity_poly.entity_id
_entity_poly.type
_entity_poly.pdbx_seq_one_letter_code
_entity_poly.pdbx_strand_id
1 'polypeptide(L)'
;MNAEAKATDLDVLAQEWAKRLKSCEYAGEVVVPEAELPVIAKQVLRELFSPRRSAAYRKCLLILAINCMYYKHDEEGFWIHFCNLLNIDDNQQSHEWLGVMLEGELLALRLLPHSRPGPFRFVSPLREQCGITRQEIPRFAFLLNHLNERYGWDGIRTLERENFTQQVTAHVQGKHLSQFLKDDQGWFFTRDVARSVSQLQRNVLDLQDLEQLHGYRTGFFRELFDALEQPPDKTGPVTDPVTRPPLPRLIFLPDFKQVALAFDQKGSNAGQYKLSGEIVRRNPIQLESEDMFDLTIGGERLNSDSEWESWSIAGWLPSRLPVALFHMERGYVDHRNGVAPGRYYMLAPFKKPPPNGVLLNSYGMIDLPFSELDYDAWLVLIEATTNLEFLGIFQRPLDGITNLISWAEETNKLPGTYDLEKTFIGRLPPIALGRCELFLSNAVGLFVDDGREVRRVKPVDFSDEKVHIDIPINSRGRIWAEPISRMREFARLDTLGELPFCLLPECRITWPDRLYRFRDQPEVILVAKDDDISLEIENAEPIDSSTRAWRVMPGVGLIQGYLKSGNCEVPLAHRVFRADIHKRSEARTPYLVSSDFQNPVSLIVSGIPRTKAEITLTDGKETRRLGELGTFNEAGEISLSTFAIRDALSGYRVPVGQFVVMDGSSEVRTETLFVDCDAVCEWITNPTSTTNVQWLPLLPSPIAEMLVRTLQIRDTPPKQSIMPVNADSIPVCLIRLFESFRHLCFVFDGSELPDRPDATGDQIILECQAENNKKGATVSWFVQAKKVFDAEKIAEGSDAEALLAEYSVISWQPPFQRWRDKIEQIVRHLKDDVEALPLVEEWKKDVERGYSASYASRIASQAGGRDLTHAWVIYRAGNLLAAVTKAKTLLNGGVSSPIADLAAILVRLCWFRLGYFKSQPEIDFRSSNKKLLSSYRELVSIIGFADWTNERPVPATKNLSRVAAALPITAQDRSVLKLFAEAEHDWQLGSERDWLGCYCELLLARAMNMGGETKQIAQLFQGIIKNVPASPDRSLLIEITEKYL
;
A
#
# COMPACT_ATOMS: atom_id res chain seq x y z
N MET A 1 83.07 5.17 -46.44
CA MET A 1 83.34 6.06 -45.29
C MET A 1 83.06 5.26 -44.03
N ASN A 2 84.11 4.88 -43.31
CA ASN A 2 84.03 4.13 -42.05
C ASN A 2 83.67 5.10 -40.93
N ALA A 3 82.50 4.95 -40.33
CA ALA A 3 82.19 5.50 -39.03
C ALA A 3 82.39 4.37 -38.01
N GLU A 4 83.51 4.41 -37.28
CA GLU A 4 83.62 3.66 -36.03
C GLU A 4 82.57 4.23 -35.05
N ALA A 5 81.49 3.49 -34.87
CA ALA A 5 80.53 3.76 -33.81
C ALA A 5 81.28 3.67 -32.47
N LYS A 6 81.38 4.79 -31.75
CA LYS A 6 81.76 4.80 -30.34
C LYS A 6 80.90 3.74 -29.66
N ALA A 7 81.53 2.70 -29.09
CA ALA A 7 80.82 1.70 -28.32
C ALA A 7 80.14 2.41 -27.13
N THR A 8 78.83 2.63 -27.25
CA THR A 8 78.02 3.15 -26.17
C THR A 8 78.14 2.18 -25.00
N ASP A 9 78.47 2.70 -23.83
CA ASP A 9 78.59 1.92 -22.61
C ASP A 9 77.23 1.26 -22.29
N LEU A 10 77.23 -0.04 -21.99
CA LEU A 10 76.01 -0.80 -21.70
C LEU A 10 75.29 -0.22 -20.47
N ASP A 11 76.03 0.31 -19.50
CA ASP A 11 75.44 0.97 -18.33
C ASP A 11 74.70 2.26 -18.72
N VAL A 12 75.19 3.01 -19.73
CA VAL A 12 74.51 4.21 -20.24
C VAL A 12 73.22 3.84 -20.97
N LEU A 13 73.27 2.82 -21.83
CA LEU A 13 72.07 2.29 -22.51
C LEU A 13 71.03 1.77 -21.51
N ALA A 14 71.48 1.02 -20.50
CA ALA A 14 70.59 0.50 -19.47
C ALA A 14 69.94 1.61 -18.63
N GLN A 15 70.65 2.69 -18.32
CA GLN A 15 70.08 3.84 -17.62
C GLN A 15 69.05 4.58 -18.48
N GLU A 16 69.34 4.77 -19.77
CA GLU A 16 68.40 5.39 -20.72
C GLU A 16 67.14 4.53 -20.86
N TRP A 17 67.29 3.24 -21.12
CA TRP A 17 66.16 2.32 -21.25
C TRP A 17 65.42 2.11 -19.95
N ALA A 18 66.09 2.12 -18.79
CA ALA A 18 65.41 2.12 -17.50
C ALA A 18 64.50 3.34 -17.32
N LYS A 19 64.94 4.52 -17.80
CA LYS A 19 64.13 5.74 -17.76
C LYS A 19 62.93 5.62 -18.70
N ARG A 20 63.12 5.11 -19.92
CA ARG A 20 62.03 4.91 -20.89
C ARG A 20 61.03 3.83 -20.44
N LEU A 21 61.50 2.69 -19.96
CA LEU A 21 60.67 1.58 -19.48
C LEU A 21 59.78 1.95 -18.29
N LYS A 22 60.16 2.97 -17.50
CA LYS A 22 59.31 3.49 -16.41
C LYS A 22 58.12 4.29 -16.91
N SER A 23 58.18 4.82 -18.14
CA SER A 23 57.12 5.63 -18.76
C SER A 23 56.38 4.90 -19.89
N CYS A 24 56.80 3.68 -20.24
CA CYS A 24 56.15 2.88 -21.28
C CYS A 24 55.07 1.98 -20.67
N GLU A 25 53.99 1.80 -21.42
CA GLU A 25 52.97 0.80 -21.11
C GLU A 25 53.47 -0.60 -21.47
N TYR A 26 54.14 -0.72 -22.62
CA TYR A 26 54.71 -1.98 -23.10
C TYR A 26 56.18 -1.78 -23.46
N ALA A 27 57.01 -2.76 -23.10
CA ALA A 27 58.44 -2.66 -23.39
C ALA A 27 58.77 -2.68 -24.91
N GLY A 28 57.82 -3.06 -25.77
CA GLY A 28 57.94 -2.95 -27.24
C GLY A 28 58.00 -1.52 -27.79
N GLU A 29 57.64 -0.51 -26.98
CA GLU A 29 57.79 0.93 -27.31
C GLU A 29 59.27 1.36 -27.40
N VAL A 30 60.18 0.62 -26.76
CA VAL A 30 61.62 0.87 -26.85
C VAL A 30 62.17 0.18 -28.09
N VAL A 31 62.17 0.93 -29.20
CA VAL A 31 62.64 0.46 -30.51
C VAL A 31 64.17 0.44 -30.57
N VAL A 32 64.72 -0.71 -30.97
CA VAL A 32 66.12 -0.88 -31.35
C VAL A 32 66.16 -1.30 -32.82
N PRO A 33 66.92 -0.60 -33.70
CA PRO A 33 67.07 -1.01 -35.09
C PRO A 33 67.63 -2.42 -35.23
N GLU A 34 67.12 -3.20 -36.18
CA GLU A 34 67.52 -4.60 -36.38
C GLU A 34 69.04 -4.78 -36.56
N ALA A 35 69.70 -3.83 -37.23
CA ALA A 35 71.13 -3.83 -37.47
C ALA A 35 71.98 -3.66 -36.18
N GLU A 36 71.41 -3.09 -35.12
CA GLU A 36 72.10 -2.84 -33.85
C GLU A 36 71.98 -4.02 -32.88
N LEU A 37 70.99 -4.91 -33.07
CA LEU A 37 70.75 -6.05 -32.18
C LEU A 37 72.00 -6.93 -31.98
N PRO A 38 72.78 -7.32 -33.01
CA PRO A 38 73.97 -8.15 -32.81
C PRO A 38 75.06 -7.44 -31.99
N VAL A 39 75.18 -6.11 -32.12
CA VAL A 39 76.17 -5.32 -31.39
C VAL A 39 75.83 -5.29 -29.90
N ILE A 40 74.57 -5.01 -29.58
CA ILE A 40 74.05 -4.98 -28.20
C ILE A 40 74.08 -6.39 -27.60
N ALA A 41 73.68 -7.42 -28.35
CA ALA A 41 73.71 -8.82 -27.91
C ALA A 41 75.11 -9.25 -27.48
N LYS A 42 76.15 -8.88 -28.24
CA LYS A 42 77.55 -9.16 -27.90
C LYS A 42 77.99 -8.47 -26.61
N GLN A 43 77.51 -7.27 -26.33
CA GLN A 43 77.80 -6.57 -25.08
C GLN A 43 77.05 -7.20 -23.89
N VAL A 44 75.75 -7.50 -24.05
CA VAL A 44 74.94 -8.19 -23.03
C VAL A 44 75.53 -9.56 -22.69
N LEU A 45 75.99 -10.32 -23.70
CA LEU A 45 76.63 -11.62 -23.49
C LEU A 45 77.88 -11.53 -22.61
N ARG A 46 78.73 -10.52 -22.84
CA ARG A 46 79.94 -10.28 -22.03
C ARG A 46 79.60 -10.04 -20.56
N GLU A 47 78.56 -9.25 -20.31
CA GLU A 47 78.10 -8.95 -18.94
C GLU A 47 77.36 -10.13 -18.29
N LEU A 48 76.62 -10.92 -19.08
CA LEU A 48 75.89 -12.09 -18.61
C LEU A 48 76.84 -13.13 -17.95
N PHE A 49 78.05 -13.27 -18.50
CA PHE A 49 79.10 -14.16 -17.98
C PHE A 49 80.18 -13.42 -17.16
N SER A 50 80.04 -12.12 -16.93
CA SER A 50 80.98 -11.35 -16.10
C SER A 50 80.85 -11.74 -14.62
N PRO A 51 81.95 -11.86 -13.86
CA PRO A 51 81.91 -12.05 -12.41
C PRO A 51 81.49 -10.78 -11.65
N ARG A 52 81.49 -9.60 -12.29
CA ARG A 52 81.07 -8.30 -11.72
C ARG A 52 79.75 -7.83 -12.35
N ARG A 53 78.72 -8.67 -12.30
CA ARG A 53 77.43 -8.40 -12.95
C ARG A 53 76.80 -7.08 -12.46
N SER A 54 76.69 -6.10 -13.35
CA SER A 54 75.83 -4.93 -13.13
C SER A 54 74.35 -5.34 -13.23
N ALA A 55 73.45 -4.78 -12.43
CA ALA A 55 72.02 -5.02 -12.60
C ALA A 55 71.47 -4.45 -13.95
N ALA A 56 72.26 -3.63 -14.63
CA ALA A 56 71.98 -2.99 -15.90
C ALA A 56 71.69 -3.98 -17.05
N TYR A 57 72.42 -5.10 -17.13
CA TYR A 57 72.31 -6.01 -18.27
C TYR A 57 70.92 -6.63 -18.42
N ARG A 58 70.15 -6.79 -17.32
CA ARG A 58 68.82 -7.42 -17.35
C ARG A 58 67.81 -6.62 -18.15
N LYS A 59 67.86 -5.28 -18.05
CA LYS A 59 67.01 -4.38 -18.84
C LYS A 59 67.40 -4.44 -20.31
N CYS A 60 68.70 -4.43 -20.60
CA CYS A 60 69.19 -4.58 -21.96
C CYS A 60 68.81 -5.94 -22.58
N LEU A 61 68.89 -7.02 -21.79
CA LEU A 61 68.45 -8.36 -22.18
C LEU A 61 66.95 -8.39 -22.50
N LEU A 62 66.12 -7.71 -21.70
CA LEU A 62 64.68 -7.59 -21.94
C LEU A 62 64.36 -6.85 -23.24
N ILE A 63 64.97 -5.68 -23.46
CA ILE A 63 64.78 -4.91 -24.70
C ILE A 63 65.25 -5.70 -25.92
N LEU A 64 66.40 -6.41 -25.80
CA LEU A 64 66.91 -7.28 -26.86
C LEU A 64 65.94 -8.41 -27.17
N ALA A 65 65.38 -9.08 -26.15
CA ALA A 65 64.40 -10.15 -26.31
C ALA A 65 63.15 -9.68 -27.05
N ILE A 66 62.59 -8.52 -26.67
CA ILE A 66 61.37 -7.99 -27.28
C ILE A 66 61.61 -7.53 -28.72
N ASN A 67 62.75 -6.88 -29.00
CA ASN A 67 63.07 -6.50 -30.38
C ASN A 67 63.42 -7.74 -31.24
N CYS A 68 64.06 -8.77 -30.67
CA CYS A 68 64.27 -10.06 -31.36
C CYS A 68 62.92 -10.71 -31.70
N MET A 69 61.97 -10.72 -30.76
CA MET A 69 60.60 -11.17 -30.97
C MET A 69 59.96 -10.43 -32.16
N TYR A 70 60.08 -9.10 -32.21
CA TYR A 70 59.49 -8.29 -33.28
C TYR A 70 60.00 -8.63 -34.69
N TYR A 71 61.33 -8.76 -34.85
CA TYR A 71 61.95 -8.93 -36.17
C TYR A 71 62.06 -10.38 -36.63
N LYS A 72 62.31 -11.33 -35.72
CA LYS A 72 62.75 -12.69 -36.06
C LYS A 72 61.75 -13.78 -35.70
N HIS A 73 60.67 -13.51 -34.97
CA HIS A 73 59.75 -14.56 -34.57
C HIS A 73 58.93 -15.10 -35.74
N ASP A 74 59.15 -16.38 -36.05
CA ASP A 74 58.50 -17.17 -37.10
C ASP A 74 58.11 -18.57 -36.56
N GLU A 75 57.79 -19.51 -37.46
CA GLU A 75 57.37 -20.87 -37.13
C GLU A 75 58.50 -21.76 -36.56
N GLU A 76 59.77 -21.34 -36.64
CA GLU A 76 60.89 -22.04 -35.97
C GLU A 76 60.86 -21.78 -34.45
N GLY A 77 60.26 -20.66 -34.03
CA GLY A 77 60.03 -20.32 -32.63
C GLY A 77 61.02 -19.30 -32.06
N PHE A 78 60.59 -18.57 -31.03
CA PHE A 78 61.32 -17.44 -30.45
C PHE A 78 62.72 -17.81 -29.93
N TRP A 79 62.85 -18.94 -29.23
CA TRP A 79 64.07 -19.28 -28.52
C TRP A 79 65.25 -19.57 -29.44
N ILE A 80 65.02 -20.20 -30.59
CA ILE A 80 66.05 -20.47 -31.59
C ILE A 80 66.72 -19.16 -32.00
N HIS A 81 65.91 -18.16 -32.39
CA HIS A 81 66.41 -16.86 -32.82
C HIS A 81 67.10 -16.09 -31.70
N PHE A 82 66.55 -16.13 -30.48
CA PHE A 82 67.11 -15.37 -29.36
C PHE A 82 68.42 -15.98 -28.82
N CYS A 83 68.50 -17.31 -28.72
CA CYS A 83 69.71 -18.04 -28.37
C CYS A 83 70.82 -17.80 -29.43
N ASN A 84 70.47 -17.86 -30.71
CA ASN A 84 71.40 -17.55 -31.81
C ASN A 84 71.89 -16.10 -31.76
N LEU A 85 71.02 -15.14 -31.47
CA LEU A 85 71.38 -13.72 -31.33
C LEU A 85 72.39 -13.49 -30.21
N LEU A 86 72.23 -14.21 -29.09
CA LEU A 86 73.15 -14.16 -27.95
C LEU A 86 74.36 -15.08 -28.10
N ASN A 87 74.43 -15.92 -29.14
CA ASN A 87 75.45 -16.97 -29.29
C ASN A 87 75.52 -17.91 -28.06
N ILE A 88 74.35 -18.40 -27.63
CA ILE A 88 74.14 -19.38 -26.56
C ILE A 88 73.47 -20.62 -27.15
N ASP A 89 73.76 -21.81 -26.61
CA ASP A 89 73.12 -23.05 -27.06
C ASP A 89 71.60 -23.05 -26.84
N ASP A 90 70.86 -23.40 -27.88
CA ASP A 90 69.41 -23.54 -27.86
C ASP A 90 69.00 -24.85 -27.18
N ASN A 91 68.77 -24.81 -25.87
CA ASN A 91 68.32 -25.94 -25.07
C ASN A 91 67.40 -25.50 -23.93
N GLN A 92 66.65 -26.44 -23.36
CA GLN A 92 65.66 -26.16 -22.31
C GLN A 92 66.24 -25.48 -21.07
N GLN A 93 67.50 -25.77 -20.70
CA GLN A 93 68.17 -25.14 -19.57
C GLN A 93 68.43 -23.65 -19.84
N SER A 94 68.89 -23.31 -21.05
CA SER A 94 69.03 -21.93 -21.51
C SER A 94 67.69 -21.20 -21.54
N HIS A 95 66.62 -21.85 -22.02
CA HIS A 95 65.27 -21.27 -22.08
C HIS A 95 64.75 -20.91 -20.69
N GLU A 96 64.85 -21.83 -19.74
CA GLU A 96 64.38 -21.61 -18.36
C GLU A 96 65.20 -20.50 -17.69
N TRP A 97 66.53 -20.54 -17.83
CA TRP A 97 67.43 -19.58 -17.20
C TRP A 97 67.23 -18.15 -17.71
N LEU A 98 67.18 -17.96 -19.04
CA LEU A 98 66.91 -16.66 -19.65
C LEU A 98 65.46 -16.23 -19.39
N GLY A 99 64.51 -17.16 -19.48
CA GLY A 99 63.09 -16.92 -19.26
C GLY A 99 62.79 -16.37 -17.86
N VAL A 100 63.37 -16.96 -16.82
CA VAL A 100 63.23 -16.47 -15.43
C VAL A 100 63.80 -15.06 -15.27
N MET A 101 64.90 -14.72 -15.94
CA MET A 101 65.44 -13.35 -15.89
C MET A 101 64.51 -12.35 -16.56
N LEU A 102 63.98 -12.70 -17.74
CA LEU A 102 63.08 -11.84 -18.51
C LEU A 102 61.74 -11.63 -17.78
N GLU A 103 61.13 -12.71 -17.27
CA GLU A 103 59.90 -12.64 -16.49
C GLU A 103 60.12 -11.84 -15.19
N GLY A 104 61.23 -12.08 -14.49
CA GLY A 104 61.59 -11.35 -13.28
C GLY A 104 61.75 -9.84 -13.51
N GLU A 105 62.36 -9.42 -14.61
CA GLU A 105 62.49 -7.99 -14.95
C GLU A 105 61.14 -7.37 -15.36
N LEU A 106 60.30 -8.11 -16.10
CA LEU A 106 58.94 -7.66 -16.43
C LEU A 106 58.08 -7.44 -15.17
N LEU A 107 58.14 -8.36 -14.21
CA LEU A 107 57.45 -8.24 -12.91
C LEU A 107 58.01 -7.05 -12.11
N ALA A 108 59.34 -6.88 -12.06
CA ALA A 108 59.98 -5.79 -11.33
C ALA A 108 59.60 -4.40 -11.89
N LEU A 109 59.42 -4.31 -13.20
CA LEU A 109 58.98 -3.09 -13.89
C LEU A 109 57.45 -2.91 -13.90
N ARG A 110 56.68 -3.85 -13.32
CA ARG A 110 55.21 -3.91 -13.39
C ARG A 110 54.66 -3.98 -14.82
N LEU A 111 55.46 -4.48 -15.75
CA LEU A 111 55.07 -4.73 -17.14
C LEU A 111 54.36 -6.08 -17.33
N LEU A 112 54.36 -6.92 -16.29
CA LEU A 112 53.59 -8.14 -16.21
C LEU A 112 52.92 -8.17 -14.82
N PRO A 113 51.60 -8.39 -14.72
CA PRO A 113 50.90 -8.36 -13.42
C PRO A 113 51.22 -9.58 -12.54
N HIS A 114 51.40 -10.76 -13.14
CA HIS A 114 51.75 -12.00 -12.44
C HIS A 114 52.44 -12.99 -13.39
N SER A 115 53.20 -13.93 -12.84
CA SER A 115 53.78 -15.05 -13.61
C SER A 115 52.69 -15.89 -14.28
N ARG A 116 52.98 -16.44 -15.46
CA ARG A 116 52.04 -17.28 -16.22
C ARG A 116 52.41 -18.77 -16.10
N PRO A 117 51.44 -19.69 -15.92
CA PRO A 117 51.71 -21.12 -16.02
C PRO A 117 51.69 -21.60 -17.48
N GLY A 118 52.29 -22.77 -17.74
CA GLY A 118 52.14 -23.50 -19.01
C GLY A 118 53.38 -23.49 -19.93
N PRO A 119 53.30 -24.20 -21.08
CA PRO A 119 54.46 -24.46 -21.96
C PRO A 119 55.00 -23.20 -22.66
N PHE A 120 54.23 -22.11 -22.71
CA PHE A 120 54.64 -20.83 -23.30
C PHE A 120 54.86 -19.73 -22.25
N ARG A 121 55.07 -20.10 -20.99
CA ARG A 121 55.21 -19.20 -19.83
C ARG A 121 56.05 -17.95 -20.10
N PHE A 122 57.20 -18.10 -20.77
CA PHE A 122 58.14 -16.99 -21.02
C PHE A 122 57.91 -16.28 -22.35
N VAL A 123 57.38 -16.99 -23.36
CA VAL A 123 57.20 -16.47 -24.71
C VAL A 123 55.94 -15.59 -24.78
N SER A 124 54.83 -16.01 -24.17
CA SER A 124 53.57 -15.26 -24.19
C SER A 124 53.68 -13.86 -23.55
N PRO A 125 54.35 -13.65 -22.40
CA PRO A 125 54.61 -12.31 -21.85
C PRO A 125 55.41 -11.41 -22.80
N LEU A 126 56.50 -11.92 -23.38
CA LEU A 126 57.31 -11.17 -24.35
C LEU A 126 56.49 -10.80 -25.58
N ARG A 127 55.63 -11.72 -26.02
CA ARG A 127 54.71 -11.53 -27.13
C ARG A 127 53.68 -10.44 -26.84
N GLU A 128 53.12 -10.40 -25.63
CA GLU A 128 52.24 -9.30 -25.19
C GLU A 128 52.94 -7.94 -25.23
N GLN A 129 54.22 -7.87 -24.79
CA GLN A 129 55.02 -6.65 -24.85
C GLN A 129 55.29 -6.17 -26.27
N CYS A 130 55.40 -7.11 -27.21
CA CYS A 130 55.69 -6.83 -28.61
C CYS A 130 54.44 -6.50 -29.44
N GLY A 131 53.30 -7.14 -29.15
CA GLY A 131 52.10 -7.06 -29.98
C GLY A 131 52.19 -7.96 -31.23
N ILE A 132 52.00 -7.38 -32.41
CA ILE A 132 52.12 -8.05 -33.72
C ILE A 132 53.57 -7.93 -34.21
N THR A 133 54.17 -9.04 -34.66
CA THR A 133 55.55 -9.05 -35.17
C THR A 133 55.59 -8.58 -36.61
N ARG A 134 56.74 -8.09 -37.07
CA ARG A 134 56.91 -7.51 -38.41
C ARG A 134 56.47 -8.46 -39.53
N GLN A 135 56.80 -9.74 -39.40
CA GLN A 135 56.46 -10.76 -40.40
C GLN A 135 54.96 -11.09 -40.45
N GLU A 136 54.23 -10.81 -39.36
CA GLU A 136 52.82 -11.12 -39.21
C GLU A 136 51.90 -9.96 -39.59
N ILE A 137 52.43 -8.72 -39.69
CA ILE A 137 51.66 -7.52 -40.05
C ILE A 137 50.81 -7.73 -41.32
N PRO A 138 51.33 -8.31 -42.43
CA PRO A 138 50.49 -8.53 -43.62
C PRO A 138 49.29 -9.45 -43.37
N ARG A 139 49.46 -10.50 -42.57
CA ARG A 139 48.37 -11.43 -42.23
C ARG A 139 47.37 -10.82 -41.26
N PHE A 140 47.85 -9.98 -40.36
CA PHE A 140 47.00 -9.21 -39.46
C PHE A 140 46.20 -8.14 -40.21
N ALA A 141 46.81 -7.43 -41.17
CA ALA A 141 46.15 -6.49 -42.06
C ALA A 141 45.04 -7.17 -42.89
N PHE A 142 45.29 -8.37 -43.42
CA PHE A 142 44.29 -9.18 -44.12
C PHE A 142 43.06 -9.48 -43.23
N LEU A 143 43.29 -9.91 -41.97
CA LEU A 143 42.19 -10.12 -41.02
C LEU A 143 41.41 -8.82 -40.77
N LEU A 144 42.11 -7.70 -40.53
CA LEU A 144 41.47 -6.42 -40.27
C LEU A 144 40.61 -5.94 -41.46
N ASN A 145 41.09 -6.11 -42.69
CA ASN A 145 40.29 -5.80 -43.89
C ASN A 145 39.00 -6.63 -43.93
N HIS A 146 39.10 -7.95 -43.71
CA HIS A 146 37.93 -8.82 -43.69
C HIS A 146 36.94 -8.42 -42.59
N LEU A 147 37.44 -8.12 -41.39
CA LEU A 147 36.60 -7.68 -40.28
C LEU A 147 35.98 -6.30 -40.56
N ASN A 148 36.70 -5.38 -41.20
CA ASN A 148 36.20 -4.05 -41.53
C ASN A 148 35.12 -4.11 -42.62
N GLU A 149 35.31 -4.94 -43.66
CA GLU A 149 34.29 -5.16 -44.69
C GLU A 149 32.98 -5.70 -44.10
N ARG A 150 33.08 -6.53 -43.06
CA ARG A 150 31.92 -7.19 -42.45
C ARG A 150 31.25 -6.39 -41.34
N TYR A 151 32.02 -5.72 -40.49
CA TYR A 151 31.52 -5.09 -39.27
C TYR A 151 31.78 -3.58 -39.22
N GLY A 152 32.62 -3.03 -40.11
CA GLY A 152 33.19 -1.69 -39.96
C GLY A 152 34.14 -1.57 -38.77
N TRP A 153 34.99 -0.54 -38.74
CA TRP A 153 35.95 -0.35 -37.64
C TRP A 153 35.30 -0.25 -36.27
N ASP A 154 34.16 0.41 -36.16
CA ASP A 154 33.42 0.51 -34.89
C ASP A 154 32.76 -0.80 -34.46
N GLY A 155 32.31 -1.62 -35.41
CA GLY A 155 31.79 -2.95 -35.11
C GLY A 155 32.88 -3.86 -34.54
N ILE A 156 34.11 -3.81 -35.08
CA ILE A 156 35.24 -4.60 -34.57
C ILE A 156 35.51 -4.29 -33.10
N ARG A 157 35.42 -3.01 -32.70
CA ARG A 157 35.64 -2.59 -31.31
C ARG A 157 34.64 -3.24 -30.34
N THR A 158 33.42 -3.49 -30.79
CA THR A 158 32.35 -4.08 -29.95
C THR A 158 32.18 -5.58 -30.16
N LEU A 159 33.01 -6.19 -31.01
CA LEU A 159 32.90 -7.60 -31.37
C LEU A 159 33.24 -8.50 -30.18
N GLU A 160 32.28 -9.36 -29.83
CA GLU A 160 32.46 -10.33 -28.75
C GLU A 160 33.58 -11.31 -29.06
N ARG A 161 34.26 -11.77 -28.00
CA ARG A 161 35.44 -12.64 -28.12
C ARG A 161 35.14 -13.93 -28.88
N GLU A 162 33.97 -14.53 -28.67
CA GLU A 162 33.61 -15.80 -29.33
C GLU A 162 33.50 -15.60 -30.84
N ASN A 163 32.77 -14.58 -31.28
CA ASN A 163 32.64 -14.21 -32.68
C ASN A 163 34.00 -13.86 -33.28
N PHE A 164 34.82 -13.05 -32.58
CA PHE A 164 36.17 -12.73 -33.00
C PHE A 164 37.05 -13.98 -33.17
N THR A 165 36.98 -14.92 -32.22
CA THR A 165 37.75 -16.18 -32.24
C THR A 165 37.37 -17.06 -33.43
N GLN A 166 36.08 -17.07 -33.81
CA GLN A 166 35.61 -17.76 -35.02
C GLN A 166 36.21 -17.13 -36.27
N GLN A 167 36.19 -15.80 -36.39
CA GLN A 167 36.81 -15.08 -37.53
C GLN A 167 38.31 -15.34 -37.62
N VAL A 168 39.04 -15.28 -36.50
CA VAL A 168 40.47 -15.59 -36.45
C VAL A 168 40.75 -17.02 -36.90
N THR A 169 39.90 -17.97 -36.51
CA THR A 169 40.06 -19.39 -36.91
C THR A 169 39.83 -19.59 -38.42
N ALA A 170 38.91 -18.85 -39.01
CA ALA A 170 38.59 -18.96 -40.44
C ALA A 170 39.62 -18.27 -41.35
N HIS A 171 40.19 -17.13 -40.93
CA HIS A 171 40.92 -16.23 -41.83
C HIS A 171 42.42 -16.08 -41.55
N VAL A 172 42.92 -16.49 -40.38
CA VAL A 172 44.34 -16.33 -40.03
C VAL A 172 45.12 -17.62 -40.23
N GLN A 173 46.02 -17.62 -41.21
CA GLN A 173 46.98 -18.70 -41.44
C GLN A 173 48.26 -18.46 -40.62
N GLY A 174 48.65 -19.41 -39.76
CA GLY A 174 49.85 -19.33 -38.92
C GLY A 174 49.57 -19.67 -37.46
N LYS A 175 50.37 -20.57 -36.87
CA LYS A 175 50.06 -21.14 -35.55
C LYS A 175 50.22 -20.11 -34.43
N HIS A 176 51.30 -19.33 -34.47
CA HIS A 176 51.64 -18.37 -33.43
C HIS A 176 50.73 -17.13 -33.43
N LEU A 177 50.51 -16.50 -34.60
CA LEU A 177 49.59 -15.37 -34.74
C LEU A 177 48.16 -15.74 -34.34
N SER A 178 47.64 -16.87 -34.84
CA SER A 178 46.28 -17.33 -34.49
C SER A 178 46.15 -17.58 -32.98
N GLN A 179 47.16 -18.18 -32.34
CA GLN A 179 47.15 -18.41 -30.89
C GLN A 179 47.19 -17.10 -30.09
N PHE A 180 47.99 -16.11 -30.51
CA PHE A 180 48.04 -14.80 -29.86
C PHE A 180 46.69 -14.06 -29.98
N LEU A 181 46.12 -14.00 -31.19
CA LEU A 181 44.85 -13.31 -31.42
C LEU A 181 43.68 -13.93 -30.64
N LYS A 182 43.68 -15.25 -30.42
CA LYS A 182 42.66 -15.94 -29.60
C LYS A 182 42.80 -15.71 -28.09
N ASP A 183 43.97 -15.28 -27.64
CA ASP A 183 44.20 -14.87 -26.25
C ASP A 183 43.55 -13.50 -25.96
N ASP A 184 43.29 -13.22 -24.69
CA ASP A 184 42.75 -11.95 -24.20
C ASP A 184 43.53 -10.76 -24.77
N GLN A 185 44.86 -10.84 -24.70
CA GLN A 185 45.75 -9.75 -25.10
C GLN A 185 45.72 -9.48 -26.61
N GLY A 186 45.62 -10.51 -27.44
CA GLY A 186 45.52 -10.34 -28.89
C GLY A 186 44.16 -9.82 -29.33
N TRP A 187 43.08 -10.25 -28.65
CA TRP A 187 41.75 -9.68 -28.86
C TRP A 187 41.70 -8.19 -28.46
N PHE A 188 42.22 -7.81 -27.28
CA PHE A 188 42.29 -6.40 -26.87
C PHE A 188 43.17 -5.57 -27.80
N PHE A 189 44.35 -6.09 -28.20
CA PHE A 189 45.21 -5.42 -29.17
C PHE A 189 44.45 -5.11 -30.46
N THR A 190 43.69 -6.08 -30.98
CA THR A 190 42.91 -5.91 -32.22
C THR A 190 41.83 -4.84 -32.06
N ARG A 191 41.12 -4.82 -30.93
CA ARG A 191 40.13 -3.78 -30.61
C ARG A 191 40.77 -2.40 -30.49
N ASP A 192 41.92 -2.29 -29.84
CA ASP A 192 42.65 -1.02 -29.69
C ASP A 192 43.15 -0.49 -31.04
N VAL A 193 43.64 -1.36 -31.92
CA VAL A 193 44.00 -0.99 -33.31
C VAL A 193 42.77 -0.51 -34.07
N ALA A 194 41.67 -1.24 -34.03
CA ALA A 194 40.43 -0.83 -34.68
C ALA A 194 39.89 0.51 -34.15
N ARG A 195 40.02 0.76 -32.83
CA ARG A 195 39.72 2.06 -32.21
C ARG A 195 40.59 3.17 -32.80
N SER A 196 41.90 2.98 -32.85
CA SER A 196 42.84 3.98 -33.36
C SER A 196 42.59 4.30 -34.83
N VAL A 197 42.27 3.29 -35.65
CA VAL A 197 41.91 3.46 -37.07
C VAL A 197 40.56 4.15 -37.23
N SER A 198 39.55 3.81 -36.43
CA SER A 198 38.25 4.51 -36.40
C SER A 198 38.41 5.99 -36.03
N GLN A 199 39.24 6.30 -35.04
CA GLN A 199 39.54 7.67 -34.64
C GLN A 199 40.27 8.45 -35.76
N LEU A 200 41.18 7.81 -36.51
CA LEU A 200 41.79 8.40 -37.70
C LEU A 200 40.74 8.73 -38.78
N GLN A 201 39.81 7.81 -39.06
CA GLN A 201 38.75 8.02 -40.05
C GLN A 201 37.80 9.16 -39.69
N ARG A 202 37.49 9.31 -38.41
CA ARG A 202 36.66 10.41 -37.88
C ARG A 202 37.39 11.75 -37.85
N ASN A 203 38.63 11.83 -38.34
CA ASN A 203 39.52 13.00 -38.26
C ASN A 203 39.76 13.49 -36.82
N VAL A 204 39.70 12.57 -35.85
CA VAL A 204 40.02 12.85 -34.44
C VAL A 204 41.52 12.80 -34.21
N LEU A 205 42.17 11.82 -34.83
CA LEU A 205 43.62 11.65 -34.84
C LEU A 205 44.12 11.89 -36.26
N ASP A 206 45.34 12.38 -36.39
CA ASP A 206 46.08 12.35 -37.65
C ASP A 206 47.17 11.26 -37.65
N LEU A 207 47.85 11.08 -38.78
CA LEU A 207 48.93 10.09 -38.91
C LEU A 207 50.12 10.38 -37.98
N GLN A 208 50.35 11.65 -37.63
CA GLN A 208 51.43 12.05 -36.74
C GLN A 208 51.09 11.71 -35.29
N ASP A 209 49.83 11.85 -34.89
CA ASP A 209 49.32 11.41 -33.59
C ASP A 209 49.49 9.89 -33.41
N LEU A 210 49.16 9.10 -34.44
CA LEU A 210 49.28 7.63 -34.40
C LEU A 210 50.71 7.14 -34.12
N GLU A 211 51.72 7.84 -34.65
CA GLU A 211 53.13 7.50 -34.43
C GLU A 211 53.63 7.85 -33.02
N GLN A 212 52.89 8.67 -32.28
CA GLN A 212 53.21 9.09 -30.92
C GLN A 212 52.38 8.37 -29.85
N LEU A 213 51.47 7.47 -30.23
CA LEU A 213 50.62 6.75 -29.30
C LEU A 213 51.42 5.82 -28.39
N HIS A 214 51.13 5.89 -27.08
CA HIS A 214 51.69 4.95 -26.11
C HIS A 214 51.10 3.55 -26.30
N GLY A 215 51.89 2.54 -25.94
CA GLY A 215 51.57 1.12 -26.03
C GLY A 215 51.67 0.47 -27.40
N TYR A 216 52.05 1.24 -28.42
CA TYR A 216 52.41 0.74 -29.74
C TYR A 216 53.92 0.88 -29.98
N ARG A 217 54.48 -0.01 -30.77
CA ARG A 217 55.84 0.18 -31.29
C ARG A 217 55.83 1.36 -32.26
N THR A 218 56.78 2.28 -32.13
CA THR A 218 56.96 3.38 -33.10
C THR A 218 57.13 2.80 -34.52
N GLY A 219 56.38 3.32 -35.49
CA GLY A 219 56.32 2.81 -36.86
C GLY A 219 55.31 1.67 -37.10
N PHE A 220 54.66 1.14 -36.07
CA PHE A 220 53.68 0.05 -36.24
C PHE A 220 52.54 0.42 -37.19
N PHE A 221 51.91 1.59 -36.99
CA PHE A 221 50.78 2.03 -37.82
C PHE A 221 51.21 2.30 -39.27
N ARG A 222 52.40 2.87 -39.47
CA ARG A 222 52.98 2.99 -40.81
C ARG A 222 53.14 1.64 -41.49
N GLU A 223 53.77 0.65 -40.84
CA GLU A 223 53.92 -0.70 -41.40
C GLU A 223 52.57 -1.39 -41.63
N LEU A 224 51.58 -1.16 -40.76
CA LEU A 224 50.22 -1.66 -40.90
C LEU A 224 49.51 -1.04 -42.12
N PHE A 225 49.58 0.28 -42.29
CA PHE A 225 48.97 0.97 -43.42
C PHE A 225 49.68 0.70 -44.74
N ASP A 226 50.99 0.45 -44.73
CA ASP A 226 51.71 -0.02 -45.92
C ASP A 226 51.22 -1.42 -46.34
N ALA A 227 50.77 -2.25 -45.39
CA ALA A 227 50.22 -3.58 -45.65
C ALA A 227 48.70 -3.59 -45.94
N LEU A 228 47.95 -2.61 -45.44
CA LEU A 228 46.57 -2.33 -45.84
C LEU A 228 46.67 -1.58 -47.19
N GLU A 229 46.55 -2.27 -48.33
CA GLU A 229 46.82 -1.76 -49.69
C GLU A 229 46.09 -0.45 -50.10
N GLN A 230 45.25 0.13 -49.24
CA GLN A 230 44.85 1.53 -49.27
C GLN A 230 44.85 2.09 -47.82
N PRO A 231 45.44 3.28 -47.55
CA PRO A 231 45.12 3.98 -46.32
C PRO A 231 43.60 4.18 -46.27
N PRO A 232 42.95 4.12 -45.09
CA PRO A 232 41.51 4.27 -45.01
C PRO A 232 41.11 5.57 -45.72
N ASP A 233 40.42 5.44 -46.85
CA ASP A 233 40.13 6.54 -47.75
C ASP A 233 39.33 7.57 -46.97
N LYS A 234 39.85 8.80 -46.81
CA LYS A 234 39.18 9.88 -46.06
C LYS A 234 37.82 10.26 -46.67
N THR A 235 37.53 9.75 -47.87
CA THR A 235 36.37 10.02 -48.71
C THR A 235 35.44 8.83 -48.89
N GLY A 236 35.71 7.69 -48.24
CA GLY A 236 34.68 6.64 -48.15
C GLY A 236 33.40 7.28 -47.60
N PRO A 237 32.21 6.97 -48.13
CA PRO A 237 30.99 7.46 -47.53
C PRO A 237 31.11 7.10 -46.04
N VAL A 238 31.03 8.12 -45.19
CA VAL A 238 30.62 7.91 -43.81
C VAL A 238 29.23 7.34 -43.96
N THR A 239 29.13 6.02 -44.18
CA THR A 239 27.92 5.27 -43.93
C THR A 239 27.57 5.72 -42.54
N ASP A 240 26.45 6.45 -42.41
CA ASP A 240 25.92 6.89 -41.11
C ASP A 240 26.21 5.74 -40.18
N PRO A 241 27.14 5.91 -39.22
CA PRO A 241 27.66 4.77 -38.48
C PRO A 241 26.41 4.10 -37.96
N VAL A 242 26.16 2.85 -38.38
CA VAL A 242 24.98 2.15 -37.92
C VAL A 242 25.29 1.81 -36.48
N THR A 243 25.13 2.82 -35.64
CA THR A 243 25.51 2.83 -34.25
C THR A 243 24.49 1.94 -33.60
N ARG A 244 24.91 0.70 -33.35
CA ARG A 244 24.21 -0.23 -32.47
C ARG A 244 23.78 0.59 -31.24
N PRO A 245 22.48 0.75 -31.01
CA PRO A 245 21.99 1.63 -29.96
C PRO A 245 22.45 1.03 -28.61
N PRO A 246 22.89 1.87 -27.65
CA PRO A 246 23.58 1.39 -26.44
C PRO A 246 22.68 0.47 -25.60
N LEU A 247 23.26 -0.29 -24.68
CA LEU A 247 22.46 -1.13 -23.79
C LEU A 247 21.61 -0.24 -22.86
N PRO A 248 20.36 -0.65 -22.54
CA PRO A 248 19.60 0.05 -21.53
C PRO A 248 20.25 -0.08 -20.16
N ARG A 249 19.90 0.82 -19.25
CA ARG A 249 20.42 0.87 -17.87
C ARG A 249 19.26 0.72 -16.89
N LEU A 250 19.43 -0.11 -15.88
CA LEU A 250 18.53 -0.13 -14.74
C LEU A 250 18.87 1.07 -13.84
N ILE A 251 17.90 1.90 -13.50
CA ILE A 251 18.10 3.14 -12.74
C ILE A 251 17.08 3.26 -11.61
N PHE A 252 17.36 4.12 -10.64
CA PHE A 252 16.39 4.53 -9.63
C PHE A 252 15.96 5.96 -9.89
N LEU A 253 14.65 6.21 -9.93
CA LEU A 253 14.05 7.52 -10.12
C LEU A 253 13.56 8.04 -8.76
N PRO A 254 14.30 8.93 -8.08
CA PRO A 254 13.99 9.34 -6.71
C PRO A 254 12.64 10.06 -6.57
N ASP A 255 12.25 10.88 -7.54
CA ASP A 255 10.96 11.60 -7.51
C ASP A 255 9.76 10.65 -7.64
N PHE A 256 9.95 9.54 -8.37
CA PHE A 256 8.96 8.47 -8.55
C PHE A 256 9.01 7.44 -7.44
N LYS A 257 10.14 7.37 -6.71
CA LYS A 257 10.45 6.30 -5.76
C LYS A 257 10.31 4.91 -6.37
N GLN A 258 10.71 4.77 -7.63
CA GLN A 258 10.59 3.54 -8.39
C GLN A 258 11.89 3.23 -9.11
N VAL A 259 12.07 1.95 -9.42
CA VAL A 259 13.13 1.49 -10.32
C VAL A 259 12.60 1.54 -11.75
N ALA A 260 13.44 1.92 -12.70
CA ALA A 260 13.08 2.01 -14.11
C ALA A 260 14.20 1.51 -15.03
N LEU A 261 13.84 1.11 -16.25
CA LEU A 261 14.77 0.86 -17.35
C LEU A 261 14.88 2.11 -18.22
N ALA A 262 16.11 2.59 -18.37
CA ALA A 262 16.46 3.72 -19.18
C ALA A 262 17.08 3.27 -20.49
N PHE A 263 16.45 3.61 -21.60
CA PHE A 263 16.92 3.37 -22.95
C PHE A 263 17.59 4.62 -23.51
N ASP A 264 18.36 4.47 -24.58
CA ASP A 264 18.74 5.63 -25.38
C ASP A 264 17.48 6.21 -26.06
N GLN A 265 17.27 7.52 -25.91
CA GLN A 265 16.06 8.15 -26.41
C GLN A 265 15.99 8.13 -27.94
N LYS A 266 17.11 8.34 -28.63
CA LYS A 266 17.15 8.32 -30.09
C LYS A 266 16.76 6.93 -30.61
N GLY A 267 17.34 5.87 -30.02
CA GLY A 267 17.00 4.50 -30.36
C GLY A 267 15.58 4.10 -29.97
N SER A 268 15.08 4.53 -28.81
CA SER A 268 13.68 4.27 -28.40
C SER A 268 12.69 4.97 -29.33
N ASN A 269 12.90 6.25 -29.66
CA ASN A 269 12.04 6.99 -30.59
C ASN A 269 12.07 6.41 -32.01
N ALA A 270 13.22 5.87 -32.43
CA ALA A 270 13.37 5.16 -33.70
C ALA A 270 12.86 3.70 -33.66
N GLY A 271 12.32 3.23 -32.52
CA GLY A 271 11.79 1.87 -32.37
C GLY A 271 12.85 0.77 -32.44
N GLN A 272 14.10 1.08 -32.08
CA GLN A 272 15.25 0.17 -32.19
C GLN A 272 15.42 -0.80 -31.01
N TYR A 273 14.51 -0.75 -30.03
CA TYR A 273 14.51 -1.63 -28.86
C TYR A 273 13.18 -2.36 -28.72
N LYS A 274 13.26 -3.61 -28.25
CA LYS A 274 12.12 -4.35 -27.72
C LYS A 274 12.39 -4.84 -26.31
N LEU A 275 11.34 -4.79 -25.49
CA LEU A 275 11.30 -5.40 -24.16
C LEU A 275 10.09 -6.34 -24.13
N SER A 276 10.30 -7.60 -23.73
CA SER A 276 9.24 -8.63 -23.74
C SER A 276 8.49 -8.78 -25.08
N GLY A 277 9.18 -8.55 -26.20
CA GLY A 277 8.63 -8.62 -27.55
C GLY A 277 7.95 -7.34 -28.06
N GLU A 278 7.73 -6.34 -27.20
CA GLU A 278 7.08 -5.08 -27.57
C GLU A 278 8.11 -3.97 -27.85
N ILE A 279 7.84 -3.14 -28.85
CA ILE A 279 8.70 -1.99 -29.19
C ILE A 279 8.66 -0.97 -28.05
N VAL A 280 9.83 -0.57 -27.58
CA VAL A 280 9.98 0.43 -26.51
C VAL A 280 9.65 1.82 -27.03
N ARG A 281 8.44 2.30 -26.72
CA ARG A 281 7.96 3.64 -27.12
C ARG A 281 8.01 4.69 -26.01
N ARG A 282 8.24 4.27 -24.77
CA ARG A 282 8.32 5.14 -23.59
C ARG A 282 9.68 4.96 -22.94
N ASN A 283 10.28 6.05 -22.48
CA ASN A 283 11.58 6.05 -21.83
C ASN A 283 11.60 7.13 -20.73
N PRO A 284 11.94 6.79 -19.47
CA PRO A 284 12.21 5.43 -18.97
C PRO A 284 10.95 4.56 -18.83
N ILE A 285 11.11 3.24 -18.79
CA ILE A 285 10.04 2.27 -18.46
C ILE A 285 10.11 1.96 -16.98
N GLN A 286 9.09 2.31 -16.20
CA GLN A 286 8.99 1.94 -14.78
C GLN A 286 8.75 0.44 -14.62
N LEU A 287 9.40 -0.19 -13.64
CA LEU A 287 9.16 -1.60 -13.33
C LEU A 287 7.99 -1.70 -12.33
N GLU A 288 6.78 -1.88 -12.86
CA GLU A 288 5.53 -1.82 -12.09
C GLU A 288 5.04 -3.19 -11.59
N SER A 289 5.62 -4.30 -12.07
CA SER A 289 5.19 -5.65 -11.71
C SER A 289 6.37 -6.55 -11.33
N GLU A 290 6.12 -7.53 -10.45
CA GLU A 290 7.16 -8.39 -9.89
C GLU A 290 7.93 -9.19 -10.94
N ASP A 291 7.28 -9.57 -12.05
CA ASP A 291 7.86 -10.34 -13.15
C ASP A 291 8.90 -9.57 -13.98
N MET A 292 8.91 -8.24 -13.87
CA MET A 292 9.94 -7.42 -14.53
C MET A 292 11.26 -7.36 -13.74
N PHE A 293 11.27 -7.81 -12.47
CA PHE A 293 12.47 -7.87 -11.64
C PHE A 293 13.13 -9.25 -11.74
N ASP A 294 14.37 -9.28 -12.23
CA ASP A 294 15.21 -10.47 -12.27
C ASP A 294 16.68 -10.09 -12.04
N LEU A 295 17.54 -11.06 -11.75
CA LEU A 295 18.99 -10.88 -11.64
C LEU A 295 19.64 -10.54 -12.99
N THR A 296 18.96 -10.84 -14.09
CA THR A 296 19.37 -10.50 -15.45
C THR A 296 18.13 -10.05 -16.22
N ILE A 297 18.15 -8.82 -16.75
CA ILE A 297 17.06 -8.29 -17.57
C ILE A 297 17.52 -8.33 -19.04
N GLY A 298 16.64 -8.79 -19.94
CA GLY A 298 16.96 -8.91 -21.36
C GLY A 298 15.85 -8.41 -22.28
N GLY A 299 16.21 -8.24 -23.54
CA GLY A 299 15.31 -7.82 -24.61
C GLY A 299 15.97 -7.97 -25.98
N GLU A 300 15.44 -7.28 -26.99
CA GLU A 300 16.04 -7.25 -28.33
C GLU A 300 16.39 -5.81 -28.72
N ARG A 301 17.42 -5.63 -29.56
CA ARG A 301 17.76 -4.34 -30.18
C ARG A 301 18.16 -4.54 -31.63
N LEU A 302 18.01 -3.52 -32.46
CA LEU A 302 18.50 -3.56 -33.84
C LEU A 302 20.03 -3.46 -33.88
N ASN A 303 20.68 -4.37 -34.61
CA ASN A 303 22.11 -4.31 -34.88
C ASN A 303 22.42 -3.39 -36.08
N SER A 304 23.69 -3.34 -36.49
CA SER A 304 24.14 -2.57 -37.65
C SER A 304 23.52 -3.00 -38.99
N ASP A 305 23.00 -4.21 -39.06
CA ASP A 305 22.40 -4.82 -40.25
C ASP A 305 20.87 -4.70 -40.23
N SER A 306 20.30 -3.94 -39.28
CA SER A 306 18.85 -3.85 -39.04
C SER A 306 18.19 -5.19 -38.68
N GLU A 307 18.95 -6.14 -38.12
CA GLU A 307 18.44 -7.39 -37.57
C GLU A 307 18.25 -7.26 -36.05
N TRP A 308 17.28 -8.00 -35.50
CA TRP A 308 17.05 -8.05 -34.06
C TRP A 308 18.07 -8.96 -33.38
N GLU A 309 18.77 -8.42 -32.40
CA GLU A 309 19.76 -9.11 -31.59
C GLU A 309 19.34 -9.08 -30.12
N SER A 310 19.40 -10.21 -29.44
CA SER A 310 19.15 -10.28 -27.99
C SER A 310 20.22 -9.51 -27.22
N TRP A 311 19.81 -8.77 -26.19
CA TRP A 311 20.69 -8.16 -25.21
C TRP A 311 20.32 -8.59 -23.80
N SER A 312 21.29 -8.51 -22.88
CA SER A 312 21.06 -8.71 -21.46
C SER A 312 21.93 -7.78 -20.62
N ILE A 313 21.40 -7.33 -19.48
CA ILE A 313 22.08 -6.49 -18.49
C ILE A 313 21.90 -7.08 -17.10
N ALA A 314 22.77 -6.70 -16.17
CA ALA A 314 22.59 -7.04 -14.76
C ALA A 314 21.31 -6.39 -14.22
N GLY A 315 20.45 -7.20 -13.60
CA GLY A 315 19.21 -6.77 -12.97
C GLY A 315 19.27 -6.86 -11.44
N TRP A 316 18.19 -6.44 -10.81
CA TRP A 316 18.01 -6.51 -9.37
C TRP A 316 16.72 -7.26 -9.03
N LEU A 317 16.84 -8.29 -8.17
CA LEU A 317 15.72 -9.02 -7.62
C LEU A 317 15.74 -8.90 -6.07
N PRO A 318 14.83 -8.12 -5.47
CA PRO A 318 14.85 -7.82 -4.03
C PRO A 318 14.84 -9.06 -3.12
N SER A 319 14.14 -10.12 -3.53
CA SER A 319 14.04 -11.37 -2.76
C SER A 319 15.34 -12.17 -2.67
N ARG A 320 16.29 -11.95 -3.61
CA ARG A 320 17.60 -12.60 -3.62
C ARG A 320 18.74 -11.67 -3.20
N LEU A 321 18.66 -10.41 -3.60
CA LEU A 321 19.63 -9.37 -3.28
C LEU A 321 18.92 -8.29 -2.46
N PRO A 322 19.01 -8.34 -1.12
CA PRO A 322 18.25 -7.42 -0.28
C PRO A 322 18.70 -5.97 -0.42
N VAL A 323 19.89 -5.71 -0.97
CA VAL A 323 20.39 -4.35 -1.19
C VAL A 323 20.68 -4.14 -2.68
N ALA A 324 20.30 -2.98 -3.19
CA ALA A 324 20.70 -2.49 -4.51
C ALA A 324 21.40 -1.14 -4.42
N LEU A 325 22.36 -0.93 -5.32
CA LEU A 325 23.09 0.33 -5.47
C LEU A 325 22.93 0.82 -6.90
N PHE A 326 22.52 2.08 -7.05
CA PHE A 326 22.40 2.75 -8.33
C PHE A 326 23.33 3.95 -8.32
N HIS A 327 24.44 3.86 -9.05
CA HIS A 327 25.32 5.00 -9.26
C HIS A 327 24.54 6.10 -9.98
N MET A 328 24.64 7.34 -9.51
CA MET A 328 23.84 8.46 -10.04
C MET A 328 23.94 8.63 -11.57
N GLU A 329 25.10 8.31 -12.15
CA GLU A 329 25.33 8.48 -13.59
C GLU A 329 25.31 7.16 -14.39
N ARG A 330 25.55 6.02 -13.72
CA ARG A 330 25.76 4.72 -14.41
C ARG A 330 24.58 3.77 -14.25
N GLY A 331 23.67 4.05 -13.32
CA GLY A 331 22.58 3.16 -12.96
C GLY A 331 23.05 2.04 -12.02
N TYR A 332 22.34 0.93 -12.05
CA TYR A 332 22.52 -0.21 -11.17
C TYR A 332 23.95 -0.79 -11.26
N VAL A 333 24.52 -1.09 -10.10
CA VAL A 333 25.85 -1.71 -9.98
C VAL A 333 25.70 -3.03 -9.24
N ASP A 334 26.13 -4.11 -9.90
CA ASP A 334 26.26 -5.41 -9.25
C ASP A 334 27.43 -5.39 -8.26
N HIS A 335 27.11 -5.07 -7.03
CA HIS A 335 28.06 -4.86 -5.94
C HIS A 335 28.80 -6.14 -5.50
N ARG A 336 28.41 -7.32 -6.00
CA ARG A 336 29.11 -8.59 -5.71
C ARG A 336 30.53 -8.61 -6.26
N ASN A 337 30.81 -7.81 -7.29
CA ASN A 337 32.14 -7.66 -7.89
C ASN A 337 32.90 -6.43 -7.34
N GLY A 338 32.40 -5.85 -6.25
CA GLY A 338 32.91 -4.61 -5.68
C GLY A 338 32.19 -3.37 -6.18
N VAL A 339 32.38 -2.25 -5.48
CA VAL A 339 31.74 -0.97 -5.78
C VAL A 339 32.81 0.11 -5.87
N ALA A 340 32.72 0.93 -6.91
CA ALA A 340 33.62 2.06 -7.09
C ALA A 340 33.27 3.23 -6.15
N PRO A 341 34.22 4.13 -5.86
CA PRO A 341 33.91 5.36 -5.15
C PRO A 341 32.94 6.24 -5.97
N GLY A 342 31.95 6.85 -5.31
CA GLY A 342 30.95 7.70 -5.94
C GLY A 342 29.70 7.92 -5.09
N ARG A 343 28.72 8.61 -5.67
CA ARG A 343 27.39 8.82 -5.07
C ARG A 343 26.41 7.79 -5.63
N TYR A 344 25.68 7.14 -4.73
CA TYR A 344 24.77 6.05 -5.06
C TYR A 344 23.41 6.26 -4.40
N TYR A 345 22.34 5.94 -5.12
CA TYR A 345 21.07 5.62 -4.49
C TYR A 345 21.14 4.17 -3.99
N MET A 346 21.02 3.99 -2.68
CA MET A 346 20.96 2.68 -2.04
C MET A 346 19.51 2.35 -1.70
N LEU A 347 19.05 1.17 -2.11
CA LEU A 347 17.73 0.65 -1.81
C LEU A 347 17.91 -0.59 -0.93
N ALA A 348 17.32 -0.60 0.27
CA ALA A 348 17.43 -1.71 1.20
C ALA A 348 16.21 -1.77 2.14
N PRO A 349 15.98 -2.89 2.87
CA PRO A 349 14.91 -2.97 3.85
C PRO A 349 15.03 -1.86 4.88
N PHE A 350 13.93 -1.19 5.22
CA PHE A 350 13.88 -0.08 6.18
C PHE A 350 14.60 -0.39 7.51
N LYS A 351 14.57 -1.65 7.95
CA LYS A 351 15.20 -2.12 9.19
C LYS A 351 16.74 -2.19 9.13
N LYS A 352 17.35 -1.94 7.97
CA LYS A 352 18.80 -1.99 7.74
C LYS A 352 19.28 -0.71 7.05
N PRO A 353 19.19 0.46 7.70
CA PRO A 353 19.67 1.72 7.13
C PRO A 353 21.20 1.71 6.97
N PRO A 354 21.75 2.53 6.06
CA PRO A 354 23.21 2.68 5.91
C PRO A 354 23.80 3.35 7.17
N PRO A 355 25.09 3.12 7.47
CA PRO A 355 25.77 3.83 8.55
C PRO A 355 25.76 5.36 8.33
N ASN A 356 25.60 6.13 9.41
CA ASN A 356 25.54 7.60 9.34
C ASN A 356 26.76 8.25 8.66
N GLY A 357 27.94 7.60 8.67
CA GLY A 357 29.13 8.12 8.00
C GLY A 357 29.11 8.03 6.47
N VAL A 358 28.17 7.26 5.90
CA VAL A 358 28.01 7.04 4.45
C VAL A 358 26.73 7.72 3.94
N LEU A 359 25.72 7.84 4.80
CA LEU A 359 24.42 8.44 4.48
C LEU A 359 24.56 9.95 4.21
N LEU A 360 24.17 10.39 3.01
CA LEU A 360 24.01 11.80 2.67
C LEU A 360 22.58 12.25 2.92
N ASN A 361 21.60 11.58 2.29
CA ASN A 361 20.18 11.94 2.33
C ASN A 361 19.29 10.69 2.40
N SER A 362 18.03 10.82 2.84
CA SER A 362 17.01 9.75 2.79
C SER A 362 15.84 10.17 1.90
N TYR A 363 15.39 9.30 1.01
CA TYR A 363 14.22 9.49 0.14
C TYR A 363 12.98 8.72 0.62
N GLY A 364 13.07 8.08 1.79
CA GLY A 364 11.96 7.33 2.38
C GLY A 364 11.58 6.09 1.56
N MET A 365 10.32 5.70 1.72
CA MET A 365 9.81 4.41 1.23
C MET A 365 9.74 4.37 -0.28
N ILE A 366 10.05 3.21 -0.83
CA ILE A 366 10.05 2.93 -2.26
C ILE A 366 8.75 2.25 -2.64
N ASP A 367 8.19 2.64 -3.78
CA ASP A 367 7.07 1.94 -4.38
C ASP A 367 7.62 0.76 -5.20
N LEU A 368 7.51 -0.43 -4.64
CA LEU A 368 7.89 -1.68 -5.30
C LEU A 368 6.68 -2.61 -5.36
N PRO A 369 6.54 -3.43 -6.41
CA PRO A 369 5.41 -4.35 -6.55
C PRO A 369 5.42 -5.53 -5.55
N PHE A 370 6.30 -5.50 -4.54
CA PHE A 370 6.46 -6.54 -3.53
C PHE A 370 5.78 -6.14 -2.22
N SER A 371 4.51 -6.49 -2.05
CA SER A 371 3.71 -6.11 -0.87
C SER A 371 4.28 -6.57 0.48
N GLU A 372 5.14 -7.58 0.50
CA GLU A 372 5.78 -8.12 1.72
C GLU A 372 7.09 -7.40 2.10
N LEU A 373 7.62 -6.53 1.22
CA LEU A 373 8.95 -5.96 1.34
C LEU A 373 8.91 -4.44 1.60
N ASP A 374 9.16 -4.04 2.85
CA ASP A 374 9.31 -2.64 3.23
C ASP A 374 10.72 -2.11 2.89
N TYR A 375 10.85 -1.41 1.76
CA TYR A 375 12.11 -0.82 1.31
C TYR A 375 12.15 0.70 1.46
N ASP A 376 13.33 1.21 1.81
CA ASP A 376 13.66 2.63 1.82
C ASP A 376 14.80 2.92 0.83
N ALA A 377 14.82 4.15 0.32
CA ALA A 377 15.88 4.68 -0.52
C ALA A 377 16.72 5.73 0.23
N TRP A 378 18.04 5.68 0.04
CA TRP A 378 19.00 6.61 0.62
C TRP A 378 20.02 7.07 -0.43
N LEU A 379 20.46 8.33 -0.37
CA LEU A 379 21.68 8.76 -1.06
C LEU A 379 22.86 8.45 -0.16
N VAL A 380 23.84 7.72 -0.67
CA VAL A 380 25.05 7.36 0.05
C VAL A 380 26.30 7.79 -0.72
N LEU A 381 27.34 8.21 0.01
CA LEU A 381 28.67 8.49 -0.55
C LEU A 381 29.60 7.33 -0.21
N ILE A 382 30.00 6.58 -1.23
CA ILE A 382 31.01 5.54 -1.10
C ILE A 382 32.35 6.16 -1.47
N GLU A 383 33.26 6.26 -0.52
CA GLU A 383 34.63 6.69 -0.75
C GLU A 383 35.53 5.47 -0.97
N ALA A 384 36.75 5.74 -1.42
CA ALA A 384 37.82 4.77 -1.38
C ALA A 384 37.89 4.16 0.04
N THR A 385 38.02 4.93 1.10
CA THR A 385 38.20 4.37 2.46
C THR A 385 36.95 3.78 3.13
N THR A 386 35.77 3.78 2.48
CA THR A 386 34.52 3.33 3.10
C THR A 386 34.53 1.82 3.35
N ASN A 387 34.18 1.39 4.57
CA ASN A 387 33.91 -0.01 4.87
C ASN A 387 32.55 -0.42 4.27
N LEU A 388 32.55 -1.37 3.33
CA LEU A 388 31.37 -1.87 2.63
C LEU A 388 30.86 -3.24 3.14
N GLU A 389 31.34 -3.69 4.31
CA GLU A 389 30.87 -4.93 4.94
C GLU A 389 29.36 -4.92 5.23
N PHE A 390 28.78 -3.74 5.49
CA PHE A 390 27.33 -3.60 5.68
C PHE A 390 26.51 -3.96 4.42
N LEU A 391 27.16 -3.95 3.25
CA LEU A 391 26.61 -4.39 1.96
C LEU A 391 26.99 -5.86 1.64
N GLY A 392 27.71 -6.54 2.53
CA GLY A 392 28.25 -7.89 2.29
C GLY A 392 29.48 -7.93 1.38
N ILE A 393 30.20 -6.81 1.23
CA ILE A 393 31.35 -6.68 0.33
C ILE A 393 32.65 -6.68 1.14
N PHE A 394 33.46 -7.73 0.98
CA PHE A 394 34.68 -7.95 1.79
C PHE A 394 35.99 -7.56 1.08
N GLN A 395 35.95 -7.34 -0.25
CA GLN A 395 37.11 -6.93 -1.04
C GLN A 395 36.76 -5.70 -1.87
N ARG A 396 37.55 -4.63 -1.74
CA ARG A 396 37.42 -3.44 -2.59
C ARG A 396 37.94 -3.81 -3.98
N PRO A 397 37.23 -3.49 -5.07
CA PRO A 397 37.83 -3.58 -6.39
C PRO A 397 38.98 -2.55 -6.45
N LEU A 398 40.05 -2.92 -7.15
CA LEU A 398 41.25 -2.09 -7.31
C LEU A 398 40.89 -0.71 -7.88
N ASP A 399 41.47 0.32 -7.25
CA ASP A 399 41.36 1.74 -7.61
C ASP A 399 41.76 2.00 -9.08
N GLY A 400 41.15 3.01 -9.74
CA GLY A 400 41.90 3.76 -10.77
C GLY A 400 41.12 4.55 -11.83
N ILE A 401 39.98 4.07 -12.32
CA ILE A 401 39.37 4.64 -13.55
C ILE A 401 37.85 4.78 -13.39
N THR A 402 37.45 5.33 -12.26
CA THR A 402 36.05 5.73 -12.05
C THR A 402 36.03 7.22 -11.80
N ASN A 403 35.45 7.95 -12.76
CA ASN A 403 35.26 9.41 -12.79
C ASN A 403 36.42 10.20 -13.40
N LEU A 404 36.87 9.83 -14.61
CA LEU A 404 37.77 10.69 -15.41
C LEU A 404 37.10 11.99 -15.85
N ILE A 405 35.77 12.00 -15.98
CA ILE A 405 34.99 13.19 -16.27
C ILE A 405 33.78 13.23 -15.35
N SER A 406 33.42 14.43 -14.92
CA SER A 406 32.19 14.72 -14.17
C SER A 406 31.80 16.18 -14.39
N TRP A 407 30.55 16.55 -14.09
CA TRP A 407 30.18 17.96 -14.06
C TRP A 407 30.81 18.64 -12.84
N ALA A 408 31.60 19.69 -13.05
CA ALA A 408 32.29 20.37 -11.96
C ALA A 408 31.30 21.01 -10.97
N GLU A 409 30.23 21.58 -11.50
CA GLU A 409 29.12 22.19 -10.75
C GLU A 409 27.82 21.94 -11.53
N GLU A 410 26.71 21.61 -10.88
CA GLU A 410 25.40 21.50 -11.56
C GLU A 410 24.71 22.87 -11.69
N THR A 411 25.48 23.95 -11.88
CA THR A 411 24.91 25.29 -12.10
C THR A 411 24.11 25.30 -13.40
N ASN A 412 22.96 25.98 -13.40
CA ASN A 412 22.03 26.03 -14.52
C ASN A 412 21.37 24.69 -14.87
N LYS A 413 21.42 23.67 -13.99
CA LYS A 413 20.59 22.49 -14.16
C LYS A 413 19.13 22.88 -14.06
N LEU A 414 18.29 22.41 -14.98
CA LEU A 414 16.85 22.64 -14.94
C LEU A 414 16.23 21.79 -13.82
N PRO A 415 15.58 22.39 -12.80
CA PRO A 415 14.95 21.62 -11.73
C PRO A 415 13.77 20.79 -12.26
N GLY A 416 13.63 19.56 -11.76
CA GLY A 416 12.54 18.66 -12.13
C GLY A 416 12.79 17.83 -13.39
N THR A 417 13.97 17.85 -14.00
CA THR A 417 14.32 16.94 -15.10
C THR A 417 14.84 15.61 -14.57
N TYR A 418 14.63 14.53 -15.29
CA TYR A 418 15.21 13.23 -14.94
C TYR A 418 16.74 13.29 -14.97
N ASP A 419 17.42 12.57 -14.07
CA ASP A 419 18.88 12.47 -14.03
C ASP A 419 19.47 11.57 -15.15
N LEU A 420 18.63 11.08 -16.08
CA LEU A 420 19.04 10.24 -17.21
C LEU A 420 20.02 10.94 -18.15
N GLU A 421 19.70 12.20 -18.45
CA GLU A 421 20.53 13.14 -19.16
C GLU A 421 20.45 14.46 -18.40
N LYS A 422 21.60 15.04 -18.05
CA LYS A 422 21.60 16.27 -17.29
C LYS A 422 21.14 17.39 -18.21
N THR A 423 19.99 17.98 -17.88
CA THR A 423 19.44 19.10 -18.66
C THR A 423 19.90 20.41 -18.06
N PHE A 424 20.52 21.25 -18.89
CA PHE A 424 21.01 22.56 -18.52
C PHE A 424 20.31 23.65 -19.32
N ILE A 425 20.23 24.86 -18.77
CA ILE A 425 19.67 26.05 -19.43
C ILE A 425 20.77 27.07 -19.74
N GLY A 426 20.73 27.66 -20.93
CA GLY A 426 21.63 28.70 -21.41
C GLY A 426 23.03 28.21 -21.77
N ARG A 427 23.77 27.62 -20.83
CA ARG A 427 25.13 27.09 -21.04
C ARG A 427 25.40 25.82 -20.23
N LEU A 428 26.29 24.97 -20.74
CA LEU A 428 26.81 23.83 -19.97
C LEU A 428 27.70 24.31 -18.81
N PRO A 429 27.69 23.60 -17.68
CA PRO A 429 28.71 23.80 -16.66
C PRO A 429 30.06 23.25 -17.11
N PRO A 430 31.17 23.73 -16.51
CA PRO A 430 32.48 23.16 -16.77
C PRO A 430 32.55 21.68 -16.40
N ILE A 431 33.35 20.92 -17.14
CA ILE A 431 33.62 19.50 -16.91
C ILE A 431 34.86 19.40 -16.03
N ALA A 432 34.75 18.76 -14.88
CA ALA A 432 35.90 18.41 -14.05
C ALA A 432 36.58 17.15 -14.60
N LEU A 433 37.90 17.22 -14.78
CA LEU A 433 38.72 16.12 -15.24
C LEU A 433 39.37 15.40 -14.05
N GLY A 434 38.98 14.14 -13.84
CA GLY A 434 39.74 13.23 -13.00
C GLY A 434 41.00 12.79 -13.74
N ARG A 435 42.17 12.85 -13.07
CA ARG A 435 43.47 12.49 -13.65
C ARG A 435 43.79 13.28 -14.93
N CYS A 436 43.84 14.62 -14.82
CA CYS A 436 44.11 15.52 -15.94
C CYS A 436 45.42 15.18 -16.69
N GLU A 437 46.39 14.55 -16.03
CA GLU A 437 47.64 14.10 -16.63
C GLU A 437 47.45 13.14 -17.80
N LEU A 438 46.39 12.31 -17.79
CA LEU A 438 46.08 11.36 -18.87
C LEU A 438 45.59 12.07 -20.14
N PHE A 439 44.85 13.16 -19.98
CA PHE A 439 44.37 13.96 -21.09
C PHE A 439 45.49 14.84 -21.68
N LEU A 440 46.34 15.42 -20.82
CA LEU A 440 47.51 16.21 -21.22
C LEU A 440 48.58 15.40 -21.94
N SER A 441 48.76 14.13 -21.56
CA SER A 441 49.68 13.18 -22.21
C SER A 441 49.12 12.53 -23.47
N ASN A 442 47.92 12.92 -23.93
CA ASN A 442 47.25 12.31 -25.09
C ASN A 442 46.97 10.79 -24.92
N ALA A 443 46.98 10.30 -23.69
CA ALA A 443 46.62 8.92 -23.40
C ALA A 443 45.10 8.71 -23.47
N VAL A 444 44.34 9.72 -23.05
CA VAL A 444 42.88 9.78 -23.10
C VAL A 444 42.43 11.01 -23.88
N GLY A 445 41.41 10.86 -24.71
CA GLY A 445 40.74 11.95 -25.39
C GLY A 445 39.44 12.34 -24.71
N LEU A 446 39.15 13.64 -24.68
CA LEU A 446 37.83 14.16 -24.35
C LEU A 446 37.10 14.50 -25.65
N PHE A 447 35.89 13.97 -25.78
CA PHE A 447 35.08 14.04 -26.98
C PHE A 447 33.73 14.66 -26.67
N VAL A 448 33.19 15.40 -27.63
CA VAL A 448 31.84 15.93 -27.58
C VAL A 448 31.11 15.65 -28.89
N ASP A 449 29.87 15.22 -28.75
CA ASP A 449 28.87 15.12 -29.80
C ASP A 449 27.67 15.94 -29.34
N ASP A 450 27.35 17.02 -30.05
CA ASP A 450 26.21 17.91 -29.78
C ASP A 450 25.01 17.65 -30.70
N GLY A 451 25.03 16.51 -31.40
CA GLY A 451 24.04 16.13 -32.41
C GLY A 451 24.38 16.59 -33.84
N ARG A 452 25.47 17.36 -34.03
CA ARG A 452 25.93 17.81 -35.35
C ARG A 452 27.14 17.03 -35.82
N GLU A 453 28.21 17.03 -35.02
CA GLU A 453 29.46 16.34 -35.33
C GLU A 453 30.17 15.88 -34.05
N VAL A 454 30.95 14.80 -34.18
CA VAL A 454 31.86 14.38 -33.12
C VAL A 454 33.15 15.18 -33.25
N ARG A 455 33.53 15.90 -32.21
CA ARG A 455 34.80 16.63 -32.15
C ARG A 455 35.56 16.35 -30.87
N ARG A 456 36.89 16.42 -30.97
CA ARG A 456 37.80 16.25 -29.85
C ARG A 456 38.12 17.60 -29.21
N VAL A 457 38.03 17.68 -27.88
CA VAL A 457 38.46 18.85 -27.12
C VAL A 457 39.98 18.81 -26.94
N LYS A 458 40.66 19.94 -27.17
CA LYS A 458 42.12 19.96 -27.24
C LYS A 458 42.75 20.15 -25.85
N PRO A 459 43.96 19.61 -25.61
CA PRO A 459 44.62 19.73 -24.31
C PRO A 459 44.90 21.15 -23.83
N VAL A 460 45.03 22.11 -24.76
CA VAL A 460 45.24 23.53 -24.44
C VAL A 460 44.07 24.15 -23.68
N ASP A 461 42.89 23.51 -23.73
CA ASP A 461 41.67 23.96 -23.09
C ASP A 461 41.54 23.44 -21.63
N PHE A 462 42.52 22.68 -21.13
CA PHE A 462 42.48 22.01 -19.82
C PHE A 462 43.14 22.87 -18.71
N SER A 463 42.72 24.12 -18.57
CA SER A 463 43.14 25.00 -17.47
C SER A 463 42.47 24.59 -16.15
N ASP A 464 43.23 24.49 -15.05
CA ASP A 464 42.69 24.29 -13.69
C ASP A 464 41.79 23.05 -13.49
N GLU A 465 42.13 21.91 -14.12
CA GLU A 465 41.39 20.63 -14.02
C GLU A 465 39.91 20.72 -14.45
N LYS A 466 39.52 21.84 -15.09
CA LYS A 466 38.16 22.12 -15.57
C LYS A 466 38.19 22.49 -17.05
N VAL A 467 37.18 22.04 -17.80
CA VAL A 467 37.08 22.31 -19.23
C VAL A 467 35.75 22.95 -19.54
N HIS A 468 35.78 24.06 -20.26
CA HIS A 468 34.58 24.71 -20.79
C HIS A 468 34.38 24.27 -22.24
N ILE A 469 33.19 23.78 -22.57
CA ILE A 469 32.81 23.42 -23.92
C ILE A 469 31.61 24.28 -24.33
N ASP A 470 31.79 25.09 -25.36
CA ASP A 470 30.72 25.87 -25.95
C ASP A 470 29.86 24.99 -26.86
N ILE A 471 28.60 24.82 -26.47
CA ILE A 471 27.60 24.04 -27.20
C ILE A 471 26.43 24.96 -27.56
N PRO A 472 25.89 24.89 -28.80
CA PRO A 472 24.69 25.63 -29.17
C PRO A 472 23.50 25.30 -28.26
N ILE A 473 22.62 26.28 -28.02
CA ILE A 473 21.32 26.01 -27.39
C ILE A 473 20.46 25.12 -28.30
N ASN A 474 19.51 24.39 -27.70
CA ASN A 474 18.72 23.35 -28.36
C ASN A 474 19.57 22.20 -28.92
N SER A 475 20.64 21.86 -28.19
CA SER A 475 21.49 20.71 -28.50
C SER A 475 21.27 19.60 -27.49
N ARG A 476 21.29 18.37 -27.97
CA ARG A 476 21.26 17.15 -27.16
C ARG A 476 22.38 16.25 -27.63
N GLY A 477 23.11 15.69 -26.69
CA GLY A 477 24.26 14.89 -27.04
C GLY A 477 24.99 14.35 -25.83
N ARG A 478 26.29 14.11 -26.01
CA ARG A 478 27.13 13.51 -24.98
C ARG A 478 28.55 14.04 -25.02
N ILE A 479 29.17 14.04 -23.85
CA ILE A 479 30.59 14.27 -23.68
C ILE A 479 31.19 12.99 -23.10
N TRP A 480 32.25 12.45 -23.68
CA TRP A 480 32.85 11.22 -23.17
C TRP A 480 34.36 11.25 -23.19
N ALA A 481 34.96 10.46 -22.32
CA ALA A 481 36.37 10.17 -22.30
C ALA A 481 36.61 8.81 -22.94
N GLU A 482 37.52 8.74 -23.90
CA GLU A 482 37.85 7.52 -24.64
C GLU A 482 39.37 7.36 -24.71
N PRO A 483 39.92 6.13 -24.60
CA PRO A 483 41.35 5.94 -24.72
C PRO A 483 41.82 6.29 -26.13
N ILE A 484 42.93 7.01 -26.20
CA ILE A 484 43.63 7.30 -27.45
C ILE A 484 44.83 6.37 -27.58
N SER A 485 45.60 6.22 -26.50
CA SER A 485 46.73 5.31 -26.45
C SER A 485 46.32 3.90 -25.98
N ARG A 486 47.17 2.90 -26.25
CA ARG A 486 47.00 1.53 -25.74
C ARG A 486 47.59 1.45 -24.34
N MET A 487 46.75 1.50 -23.31
CA MET A 487 47.17 1.35 -21.91
C MET A 487 46.62 0.06 -21.30
N ARG A 488 47.41 -0.60 -20.45
CA ARG A 488 46.94 -1.83 -19.77
C ARG A 488 45.75 -1.56 -18.87
N GLU A 489 45.75 -0.38 -18.22
CA GLU A 489 44.67 0.01 -17.31
C GLU A 489 43.31 0.15 -18.03
N PHE A 490 43.29 0.45 -19.32
CA PHE A 490 42.06 0.57 -20.12
C PHE A 490 41.70 -0.68 -20.92
N ALA A 491 42.46 -1.77 -20.79
CA ALA A 491 42.17 -3.01 -21.50
C ALA A 491 40.75 -3.48 -21.14
N ARG A 492 39.85 -3.51 -22.15
CA ARG A 492 38.40 -3.82 -22.11
C ARG A 492 37.44 -2.62 -22.14
N LEU A 493 37.92 -1.39 -21.98
CA LEU A 493 37.07 -0.19 -21.93
C LEU A 493 37.15 0.58 -23.25
N ASP A 494 36.01 0.74 -23.93
CA ASP A 494 35.89 1.64 -25.09
C ASP A 494 35.62 3.08 -24.66
N THR A 495 34.91 3.26 -23.54
CA THR A 495 34.57 4.56 -22.96
C THR A 495 34.93 4.54 -21.48
N LEU A 496 35.70 5.53 -21.03
CA LEU A 496 36.20 5.65 -19.67
C LEU A 496 35.30 6.51 -18.76
N GLY A 497 34.41 7.29 -19.37
CA GLY A 497 33.36 8.07 -18.70
C GLY A 497 32.49 8.76 -19.75
N GLU A 498 31.22 8.98 -19.44
CA GLU A 498 30.24 9.58 -20.36
C GLU A 498 29.28 10.47 -19.58
N LEU A 499 29.04 11.68 -20.10
CA LEU A 499 28.16 12.71 -19.57
C LEU A 499 27.12 13.06 -20.65
N PRO A 500 25.95 12.39 -20.66
CA PRO A 500 24.85 12.78 -21.53
C PRO A 500 24.28 14.12 -21.07
N PHE A 501 23.94 14.99 -22.04
CA PHE A 501 23.40 16.31 -21.77
C PHE A 501 22.27 16.70 -22.72
N CYS A 502 21.40 17.58 -22.24
CA CYS A 502 20.50 18.38 -23.06
C CYS A 502 20.68 19.86 -22.68
N LEU A 503 20.92 20.72 -23.66
CA LEU A 503 21.13 22.15 -23.46
C LEU A 503 19.95 22.92 -24.07
N LEU A 504 19.15 23.53 -23.21
CA LEU A 504 17.98 24.34 -23.59
C LEU A 504 18.31 25.84 -23.51
N PRO A 505 17.50 26.73 -24.12
CA PRO A 505 17.64 28.17 -23.93
C PRO A 505 17.33 28.57 -22.48
N GLU A 506 17.60 29.83 -22.11
CA GLU A 506 17.27 30.33 -20.77
C GLU A 506 15.77 30.25 -20.49
N CYS A 507 15.37 29.34 -19.59
CA CYS A 507 14.01 29.23 -19.09
C CYS A 507 14.00 28.91 -17.60
N ARG A 508 12.89 29.15 -16.92
CA ARG A 508 12.69 28.80 -15.52
C ARG A 508 11.29 28.24 -15.35
N ILE A 509 11.18 27.11 -14.66
CA ILE A 509 9.90 26.58 -14.19
C ILE A 509 9.77 26.95 -12.72
N THR A 510 8.68 27.62 -12.38
CA THR A 510 8.30 27.88 -11.00
C THR A 510 7.45 26.71 -10.54
N TRP A 511 8.06 25.84 -9.73
CA TRP A 511 7.41 24.68 -9.16
C TRP A 511 6.67 25.03 -7.86
N PRO A 512 5.61 24.28 -7.49
CA PRO A 512 4.97 24.42 -6.19
C PRO A 512 5.94 24.07 -5.05
N ASP A 513 6.26 25.03 -4.20
CA ASP A 513 7.36 24.92 -3.21
C ASP A 513 6.92 24.93 -1.74
N ARG A 514 5.62 25.00 -1.47
CA ARG A 514 5.03 24.97 -0.13
C ARG A 514 4.22 23.71 0.11
N LEU A 515 3.77 23.52 1.35
CA LEU A 515 2.87 22.44 1.72
C LEU A 515 1.44 22.77 1.31
N TYR A 516 0.79 21.87 0.58
CA TYR A 516 -0.57 22.06 0.08
C TYR A 516 -1.56 21.14 0.79
N ARG A 517 -2.82 21.56 0.89
CA ARG A 517 -3.91 20.64 1.24
C ARG A 517 -4.14 19.68 0.08
N PHE A 518 -4.80 18.56 0.37
CA PHE A 518 -5.13 17.58 -0.65
C PHE A 518 -5.97 18.17 -1.80
N ARG A 519 -6.88 19.09 -1.49
CA ARG A 519 -7.78 19.75 -2.45
C ARG A 519 -7.20 20.98 -3.14
N ASP A 520 -6.06 21.49 -2.67
CA ASP A 520 -5.46 22.67 -3.25
C ASP A 520 -4.96 22.36 -4.67
N GLN A 521 -5.03 23.37 -5.53
CA GLN A 521 -4.65 23.26 -6.93
C GLN A 521 -3.48 24.23 -7.20
N PRO A 522 -2.24 23.84 -6.88
CA PRO A 522 -1.09 24.72 -7.05
C PRO A 522 -0.81 25.01 -8.52
N GLU A 523 -0.11 26.11 -8.76
CA GLU A 523 0.22 26.57 -10.10
C GLU A 523 1.67 26.20 -10.46
N VAL A 524 1.87 25.77 -11.70
CA VAL A 524 3.19 25.60 -12.32
C VAL A 524 3.31 26.67 -13.40
N ILE A 525 4.41 27.42 -13.41
CA ILE A 525 4.58 28.55 -14.35
C ILE A 525 5.91 28.42 -15.09
N LEU A 526 5.86 28.38 -16.42
CA LEU A 526 7.01 28.48 -17.31
C LEU A 526 7.32 29.94 -17.61
N VAL A 527 8.51 30.39 -17.23
CA VAL A 527 9.08 31.69 -17.57
C VAL A 527 10.18 31.47 -18.60
N ALA A 528 9.85 31.76 -19.86
CA ALA A 528 10.78 31.68 -21.00
C ALA A 528 10.74 33.00 -21.79
N LYS A 529 11.91 33.45 -22.27
CA LYS A 529 11.99 34.57 -23.22
C LYS A 529 11.65 34.15 -24.65
N ASP A 530 11.96 32.90 -24.97
CA ASP A 530 11.76 32.31 -26.29
C ASP A 530 10.36 31.69 -26.39
N ASP A 531 9.66 31.98 -27.48
CA ASP A 531 8.32 31.49 -27.75
C ASP A 531 8.32 30.04 -28.27
N ASP A 532 9.48 29.53 -28.70
CA ASP A 532 9.65 28.14 -29.14
C ASP A 532 9.71 27.14 -27.98
N ILE A 533 9.70 27.62 -26.73
CA ILE A 533 9.65 26.78 -25.54
C ILE A 533 8.21 26.59 -25.09
N SER A 534 7.76 25.34 -25.07
CA SER A 534 6.45 24.95 -24.55
C SER A 534 6.58 23.89 -23.47
N LEU A 535 5.66 23.91 -22.51
CA LEU A 535 5.60 22.93 -21.42
C LEU A 535 4.26 22.21 -21.52
N GLU A 536 4.29 20.90 -21.44
CA GLU A 536 3.11 20.04 -21.39
C GLU A 536 3.12 19.32 -20.04
N ILE A 537 2.01 19.36 -19.31
CA ILE A 537 1.90 18.77 -17.98
C ILE A 537 0.71 17.83 -17.94
N GLU A 538 0.95 16.61 -17.48
CA GLU A 538 -0.08 15.61 -17.22
C GLU A 538 -0.82 15.93 -15.91
N ASN A 539 -2.11 15.63 -15.84
CA ASN A 539 -2.96 15.87 -14.67
C ASN A 539 -2.98 17.35 -14.19
N ALA A 540 -2.85 18.29 -15.12
CA ALA A 540 -2.98 19.72 -14.86
C ALA A 540 -3.79 20.41 -15.98
N GLU A 541 -4.51 21.47 -15.63
CA GLU A 541 -5.30 22.26 -16.58
C GLU A 541 -4.57 23.57 -16.91
N PRO A 542 -4.45 23.97 -18.19
CA PRO A 542 -3.86 25.25 -18.54
C PRO A 542 -4.72 26.40 -17.98
N ILE A 543 -4.08 27.38 -17.34
CA ILE A 543 -4.76 28.54 -16.74
C ILE A 543 -5.22 29.52 -17.82
N ASP A 544 -4.44 29.62 -18.91
CA ASP A 544 -4.70 30.49 -20.04
C ASP A 544 -4.32 29.79 -21.37
N SER A 545 -4.61 30.47 -22.48
CA SER A 545 -4.27 29.98 -23.81
C SER A 545 -2.77 30.07 -24.15
N SER A 546 -1.94 30.66 -23.29
CA SER A 546 -0.51 30.84 -23.55
C SER A 546 0.29 29.55 -23.36
N THR A 547 -0.31 28.54 -22.71
CA THR A 547 0.39 27.29 -22.33
C THR A 547 1.69 27.58 -21.59
N ARG A 548 1.68 28.57 -20.69
CA ARG A 548 2.80 28.92 -19.79
C ARG A 548 2.45 28.79 -18.32
N ALA A 549 1.19 28.56 -17.98
CA ALA A 549 0.76 28.35 -16.61
C ALA A 549 -0.28 27.22 -16.54
N TRP A 550 -0.10 26.33 -15.57
CA TRP A 550 -0.98 25.18 -15.34
C TRP A 550 -1.42 25.15 -13.89
N ARG A 551 -2.65 24.70 -13.69
CA ARG A 551 -3.20 24.41 -12.38
C ARG A 551 -3.23 22.91 -12.18
N VAL A 552 -2.45 22.43 -11.22
CA VAL A 552 -2.33 21.00 -10.90
C VAL A 552 -3.62 20.50 -10.27
N MET A 553 -4.12 19.35 -10.73
CA MET A 553 -5.36 18.78 -10.23
C MET A 553 -5.27 18.40 -8.73
N PRO A 554 -6.40 18.41 -8.00
CA PRO A 554 -6.46 17.97 -6.61
C PRO A 554 -5.91 16.56 -6.42
N GLY A 555 -5.16 16.33 -5.33
CA GLY A 555 -4.65 15.02 -4.97
C GLY A 555 -3.46 14.49 -5.78
N VAL A 556 -3.07 15.16 -6.86
CA VAL A 556 -1.85 14.82 -7.62
C VAL A 556 -0.63 15.13 -6.76
N GLY A 557 0.12 14.09 -6.39
CA GLY A 557 1.35 14.19 -5.60
C GLY A 557 2.63 14.27 -6.44
N LEU A 558 2.54 13.95 -7.74
CA LEU A 558 3.66 14.00 -8.68
C LEU A 558 3.19 14.66 -9.97
N ILE A 559 3.78 15.80 -10.31
CA ILE A 559 3.59 16.45 -11.61
C ILE A 559 4.52 15.75 -12.59
N GLN A 560 4.01 15.37 -13.74
CA GLN A 560 4.77 14.80 -14.85
C GLN A 560 4.51 15.60 -16.12
N GLY A 561 5.47 15.63 -17.02
CA GLY A 561 5.30 16.39 -18.25
C GLY A 561 6.54 16.40 -19.13
N TYR A 562 6.52 17.27 -20.14
CA TYR A 562 7.58 17.45 -21.10
C TYR A 562 7.83 18.93 -21.35
N LEU A 563 9.09 19.33 -21.35
CA LEU A 563 9.53 20.63 -21.87
C LEU A 563 10.04 20.43 -23.29
N LYS A 564 9.43 21.14 -24.25
CA LYS A 564 9.78 21.08 -25.66
C LYS A 564 10.45 22.38 -26.09
N SER A 565 11.56 22.27 -26.79
CA SER A 565 12.29 23.41 -27.37
C SER A 565 13.04 22.94 -28.63
N GLY A 566 12.60 23.40 -29.80
CA GLY A 566 13.13 22.92 -31.08
C GLY A 566 12.96 21.40 -31.25
N ASN A 567 14.06 20.67 -31.42
CA ASN A 567 14.09 19.20 -31.51
C ASN A 567 14.34 18.50 -30.16
N CYS A 568 14.46 19.26 -29.08
CA CYS A 568 14.68 18.72 -27.75
C CYS A 568 13.33 18.56 -27.02
N GLU A 569 13.11 17.36 -26.50
CA GLU A 569 12.00 17.01 -25.63
C GLU A 569 12.58 16.43 -24.35
N VAL A 570 12.40 17.18 -23.26
CA VAL A 570 12.95 16.84 -21.95
C VAL A 570 11.82 16.44 -21.01
N PRO A 571 11.83 15.20 -20.50
CA PRO A 571 10.83 14.78 -19.53
C PRO A 571 11.06 15.44 -18.18
N LEU A 572 9.95 15.81 -17.54
CA LEU A 572 9.91 16.46 -16.24
C LEU A 572 9.12 15.63 -15.24
N ALA A 573 9.61 15.57 -14.00
CA ALA A 573 8.80 15.25 -12.84
C ALA A 573 9.12 16.15 -11.65
N HIS A 574 8.08 16.49 -10.89
CA HIS A 574 8.23 17.26 -9.67
C HIS A 574 7.20 16.84 -8.64
N ARG A 575 7.64 16.54 -7.41
CA ARG A 575 6.76 16.14 -6.32
C ARG A 575 6.03 17.35 -5.75
N VAL A 576 4.72 17.26 -5.62
CA VAL A 576 3.88 18.25 -4.93
C VAL A 576 3.66 17.76 -3.51
N PHE A 577 4.28 18.45 -2.56
CA PHE A 577 4.16 18.11 -1.16
C PHE A 577 2.77 18.48 -0.63
N ARG A 578 2.01 17.47 -0.23
CA ARG A 578 0.67 17.62 0.33
C ARG A 578 0.64 17.10 1.75
N ALA A 579 -0.03 17.83 2.64
CA ALA A 579 -0.21 17.42 4.02
C ALA A 579 -1.14 16.20 4.06
N ASP A 580 -0.60 15.07 4.50
CA ASP A 580 -1.34 13.82 4.57
C ASP A 580 -0.86 12.96 5.74
N ILE A 581 -1.75 12.10 6.24
CA ILE A 581 -1.43 11.08 7.24
C ILE A 581 -2.12 9.79 6.84
N HIS A 582 -1.33 8.77 6.55
CA HIS A 582 -1.85 7.45 6.22
C HIS A 582 -1.10 6.35 6.94
N LYS A 583 -1.76 5.21 7.10
CA LYS A 583 -1.12 3.98 7.57
C LYS A 583 -0.15 3.52 6.49
N ARG A 584 1.04 3.05 6.88
CA ARG A 584 2.07 2.56 5.95
C ARG A 584 1.54 1.55 4.91
N SER A 585 0.57 0.70 5.29
CA SER A 585 -0.02 -0.32 4.42
C SER A 585 -1.13 0.19 3.49
N GLU A 586 -1.48 1.47 3.57
CA GLU A 586 -2.62 2.06 2.86
C GLU A 586 -2.15 3.32 2.11
N ALA A 587 -2.54 3.46 0.84
CA ALA A 587 -2.25 4.67 0.08
C ALA A 587 -2.98 5.91 0.65
N ARG A 588 -4.10 5.71 1.36
CA ARG A 588 -4.87 6.75 2.03
C ARG A 588 -5.58 6.20 3.27
N THR A 589 -5.59 6.97 4.34
CA THR A 589 -6.35 6.66 5.55
C THR A 589 -7.21 7.87 5.92
N PRO A 590 -8.44 7.99 5.38
CA PRO A 590 -9.28 9.17 5.63
C PRO A 590 -9.71 9.32 7.09
N TYR A 591 -9.66 8.23 7.86
CA TYR A 591 -10.01 8.24 9.28
C TYR A 591 -9.04 7.39 10.10
N LEU A 592 -8.64 7.93 11.25
CA LEU A 592 -7.99 7.19 12.32
C LEU A 592 -8.94 7.11 13.51
N VAL A 593 -9.34 5.90 13.90
CA VAL A 593 -10.26 5.66 15.02
C VAL A 593 -9.52 5.23 16.27
N SER A 594 -10.13 5.41 17.45
CA SER A 594 -9.55 5.02 18.74
C SER A 594 -8.97 3.59 18.77
N SER A 595 -9.56 2.64 18.03
CA SER A 595 -9.04 1.26 17.93
C SER A 595 -7.72 1.13 17.15
N ASP A 596 -7.42 2.04 16.22
CA ASP A 596 -6.14 2.04 15.47
C ASP A 596 -4.94 2.32 16.38
N PHE A 597 -5.20 2.91 17.56
CA PHE A 597 -4.20 3.24 18.56
C PHE A 597 -3.97 2.13 19.61
N GLN A 598 -4.70 1.02 19.51
CA GLN A 598 -4.54 -0.14 20.42
C GLN A 598 -3.31 -0.98 20.06
N ASN A 599 -2.92 -0.99 18.78
CA ASN A 599 -1.74 -1.67 18.26
C ASN A 599 -0.75 -0.65 17.67
N PRO A 600 0.58 -0.91 17.75
CA PRO A 600 1.56 -0.03 17.15
C PRO A 600 1.51 -0.17 15.63
N VAL A 601 0.81 0.76 14.97
CA VAL A 601 0.79 0.89 13.51
C VAL A 601 1.74 2.02 13.13
N SER A 602 2.49 1.83 12.05
CA SER A 602 3.33 2.90 11.50
C SER A 602 2.46 3.81 10.63
N LEU A 603 2.40 5.09 10.99
CA LEU A 603 1.81 6.14 10.19
C LEU A 603 2.91 6.87 9.44
N ILE A 604 2.63 7.24 8.20
CA ILE A 604 3.44 8.15 7.40
C ILE A 604 2.75 9.50 7.40
N VAL A 605 3.51 10.53 7.74
CA VAL A 605 3.08 11.93 7.65
C VAL A 605 3.87 12.59 6.52
N SER A 606 3.15 13.29 5.65
CA SER A 606 3.71 14.00 4.50
C SER A 606 3.79 15.51 4.76
N GLY A 607 4.88 16.13 4.30
CA GLY A 607 5.28 17.52 4.55
C GLY A 607 6.33 18.00 3.54
N ILE A 608 6.94 19.16 3.79
CA ILE A 608 8.03 19.67 2.93
C ILE A 608 9.36 19.02 3.32
N PRO A 609 10.18 18.56 2.37
CA PRO A 609 11.50 18.01 2.65
C PRO A 609 12.38 18.92 3.51
N ARG A 610 13.15 18.31 4.43
CA ARG A 610 14.11 18.99 5.32
C ARG A 610 13.50 20.01 6.29
N THR A 611 12.18 20.14 6.34
CA THR A 611 11.50 20.99 7.34
C THR A 611 11.19 20.21 8.61
N LYS A 612 11.09 20.91 9.75
CA LYS A 612 10.69 20.28 11.01
C LYS A 612 9.24 19.84 10.92
N ALA A 613 8.99 18.59 11.22
CA ALA A 613 7.66 18.00 11.25
C ALA A 613 7.02 18.23 12.63
N GLU A 614 5.89 18.90 12.63
CA GLU A 614 5.03 19.03 13.80
C GLU A 614 3.59 18.71 13.40
N ILE A 615 2.92 17.96 14.26
CA ILE A 615 1.55 17.53 14.07
C ILE A 615 0.67 18.10 15.17
N THR A 616 -0.44 18.68 14.77
CA THR A 616 -1.47 19.20 15.67
C THR A 616 -2.84 18.61 15.29
N LEU A 617 -3.79 18.68 16.22
CA LEU A 617 -5.15 18.22 16.02
C LEU A 617 -6.10 19.39 16.31
N THR A 618 -6.91 19.78 15.33
CA THR A 618 -7.92 20.83 15.50
C THR A 618 -9.32 20.25 15.56
N ASP A 619 -10.14 20.72 16.50
CA ASP A 619 -11.57 20.36 16.61
C ASP A 619 -12.47 21.36 15.86
N GLY A 620 -11.88 22.29 15.10
CA GLY A 620 -12.55 23.37 14.40
C GLY A 620 -12.52 24.71 15.15
N LYS A 621 -12.23 24.72 16.46
CA LYS A 621 -12.09 25.94 17.28
C LYS A 621 -10.73 26.01 17.96
N GLU A 622 -10.30 24.92 18.58
CA GLU A 622 -9.05 24.80 19.31
C GLU A 622 -8.11 23.86 18.57
N THR A 623 -6.85 24.26 18.46
CA THR A 623 -5.78 23.45 17.88
C THR A 623 -4.87 23.00 19.00
N ARG A 624 -4.74 21.69 19.19
CA ARG A 624 -3.86 21.09 20.19
C ARG A 624 -2.61 20.52 19.51
N ARG A 625 -1.45 20.99 19.97
CA ARG A 625 -0.16 20.42 19.59
C ARG A 625 -0.06 18.99 20.12
N LEU A 626 0.20 18.02 19.23
CA LEU A 626 0.41 16.63 19.63
C LEU A 626 1.90 16.36 19.86
N GLY A 627 2.79 16.92 19.05
CA GLY A 627 4.23 16.85 19.29
C GLY A 627 5.10 17.21 18.09
N GLU A 628 6.41 17.32 18.34
CA GLU A 628 7.45 17.39 17.31
C GLU A 628 7.82 15.98 16.88
N LEU A 629 7.76 15.71 15.58
CA LEU A 629 7.99 14.39 15.00
C LEU A 629 9.44 14.20 14.54
N GLY A 630 10.16 15.30 14.28
CA GLY A 630 11.52 15.30 13.75
C GLY A 630 11.64 16.19 12.53
N THR A 631 12.37 15.75 11.51
CA THR A 631 12.55 16.45 10.23
C THR A 631 12.09 15.54 9.11
N PHE A 632 11.28 16.06 8.16
CA PHE A 632 10.89 15.30 6.97
C PHE A 632 12.11 14.95 6.12
N ASN A 633 12.12 13.75 5.54
CA ASN A 633 13.16 13.29 4.63
C ASN A 633 13.09 14.01 3.25
N GLU A 634 13.93 13.65 2.27
CA GLU A 634 13.92 14.27 0.92
C GLU A 634 12.61 14.03 0.17
N ALA A 635 11.88 12.97 0.50
CA ALA A 635 10.55 12.72 -0.06
C ALA A 635 9.44 13.52 0.63
N GLY A 636 9.77 14.29 1.66
CA GLY A 636 8.79 15.02 2.45
C GLY A 636 7.99 14.11 3.38
N GLU A 637 8.57 13.00 3.84
CA GLU A 637 7.86 12.01 4.65
C GLU A 637 8.56 11.78 5.99
N ILE A 638 7.77 11.43 7.01
CA ILE A 638 8.26 10.96 8.29
C ILE A 638 7.36 9.84 8.82
N SER A 639 7.97 8.79 9.38
CA SER A 639 7.25 7.67 9.96
C SER A 639 7.13 7.84 11.48
N LEU A 640 5.94 7.61 12.02
CA LEU A 640 5.68 7.64 13.46
C LEU A 640 4.78 6.49 13.90
N SER A 641 4.85 6.12 15.17
CA SER A 641 3.97 5.08 15.74
C SER A 641 2.64 5.71 16.20
N THR A 642 1.52 5.02 15.96
CA THR A 642 0.22 5.38 16.53
C THR A 642 0.28 5.61 18.05
N PHE A 643 1.14 4.89 18.78
CA PHE A 643 1.29 5.09 20.23
C PHE A 643 1.78 6.49 20.59
N ALA A 644 2.63 7.12 19.78
CA ALA A 644 3.06 8.50 20.02
C ALA A 644 1.88 9.48 19.95
N ILE A 645 0.97 9.29 18.98
CA ILE A 645 -0.27 10.08 18.88
C ILE A 645 -1.19 9.77 20.07
N ARG A 646 -1.39 8.49 20.40
CA ARG A 646 -2.24 8.08 21.53
C ARG A 646 -1.81 8.75 22.84
N ASP A 647 -0.51 8.73 23.12
CA ASP A 647 0.04 9.28 24.34
C ASP A 647 -0.11 10.81 24.37
N ALA A 648 0.03 11.48 23.21
CA ALA A 648 -0.24 12.92 23.05
C ALA A 648 -1.73 13.29 23.20
N LEU A 649 -2.63 12.40 22.77
CA LEU A 649 -4.07 12.52 22.93
C LEU A 649 -4.53 12.18 24.35
N SER A 650 -3.66 11.66 25.22
CA SER A 650 -4.01 11.37 26.61
C SER A 650 -4.52 12.64 27.31
N GLY A 651 -5.73 12.54 27.88
CA GLY A 651 -6.42 13.67 28.50
C GLY A 651 -7.03 14.69 27.53
N TYR A 652 -6.96 14.47 26.21
CA TYR A 652 -7.74 15.20 25.21
C TYR A 652 -8.94 14.37 24.78
N ARG A 653 -10.14 14.75 25.21
CA ARG A 653 -11.37 14.12 24.73
C ARG A 653 -12.01 15.00 23.67
N VAL A 654 -11.73 14.70 22.41
CA VAL A 654 -12.39 15.32 21.26
C VAL A 654 -13.11 14.23 20.47
N PRO A 655 -14.42 14.37 20.18
CA PRO A 655 -15.14 13.37 19.39
C PRO A 655 -14.61 13.24 17.96
N VAL A 656 -14.29 14.37 17.32
CA VAL A 656 -13.70 14.42 15.98
C VAL A 656 -12.67 15.54 15.94
N GLY A 657 -11.49 15.23 15.42
CA GLY A 657 -10.46 16.23 15.15
C GLY A 657 -9.88 16.05 13.74
N GLN A 658 -9.43 17.13 13.13
CA GLN A 658 -8.69 17.10 11.86
C GLN A 658 -7.22 17.26 12.15
N PHE A 659 -6.38 16.39 11.58
CA PHE A 659 -4.95 16.55 11.71
C PHE A 659 -4.45 17.73 10.87
N VAL A 660 -3.44 18.40 11.38
CA VAL A 660 -2.78 19.53 10.75
C VAL A 660 -1.28 19.29 10.82
N VAL A 661 -0.61 19.45 9.68
CA VAL A 661 0.85 19.42 9.59
C VAL A 661 1.33 20.86 9.55
N MET A 662 2.29 21.17 10.42
CA MET A 662 2.94 22.48 10.44
C MET A 662 4.09 22.49 9.44
N ASP A 663 4.13 23.51 8.60
CA ASP A 663 5.27 23.84 7.74
C ASP A 663 5.79 25.24 8.12
N GLY A 664 6.81 25.28 8.98
CA GLY A 664 7.33 26.52 9.55
C GLY A 664 6.26 27.28 10.35
N SER A 665 5.64 28.30 9.75
CA SER A 665 4.55 29.09 10.34
C SER A 665 3.17 28.81 9.73
N SER A 666 3.10 27.94 8.72
CA SER A 666 1.87 27.62 7.99
C SER A 666 1.20 26.37 8.55
N GLU A 667 -0.09 26.47 8.87
CA GLU A 667 -0.94 25.34 9.27
C GLU A 667 -1.66 24.74 8.05
N VAL A 668 -1.31 23.50 7.68
CA VAL A 668 -1.94 22.82 6.55
C VAL A 668 -2.73 21.60 7.03
N ARG A 669 -4.05 21.66 6.83
CA ARG A 669 -4.99 20.60 7.21
C ARG A 669 -4.85 19.39 6.28
N THR A 670 -4.84 18.20 6.87
CA THR A 670 -4.87 16.92 6.16
C THR A 670 -6.31 16.50 5.88
N GLU A 671 -6.56 15.58 4.96
CA GLU A 671 -7.91 14.98 4.81
C GLU A 671 -8.18 13.90 5.86
N THR A 672 -7.16 13.44 6.58
CA THR A 672 -7.28 12.47 7.66
C THR A 672 -7.93 13.07 8.90
N LEU A 673 -8.99 12.44 9.37
CA LEU A 673 -9.71 12.81 10.60
C LEU A 673 -9.44 11.79 11.71
N PHE A 674 -9.19 12.27 12.91
CA PHE A 674 -9.31 11.49 14.13
C PHE A 674 -10.78 11.40 14.53
N VAL A 675 -11.28 10.18 14.78
CA VAL A 675 -12.66 9.95 15.23
C VAL A 675 -12.63 9.08 16.49
N ASP A 676 -12.99 9.69 17.62
CA ASP A 676 -13.21 8.95 18.86
C ASP A 676 -14.66 8.48 18.92
N CYS A 677 -14.90 7.26 18.44
CA CYS A 677 -16.22 6.65 18.41
C CYS A 677 -16.90 6.63 19.79
N ASP A 678 -16.14 6.45 20.89
CA ASP A 678 -16.71 6.44 22.24
C ASP A 678 -17.15 7.83 22.68
N ALA A 679 -16.35 8.86 22.40
CA ALA A 679 -16.71 10.25 22.70
C ALA A 679 -17.88 10.74 21.83
N VAL A 680 -17.97 10.29 20.56
CA VAL A 680 -19.15 10.55 19.70
C VAL A 680 -20.40 9.89 20.31
N CYS A 681 -20.31 8.64 20.78
CA CYS A 681 -21.40 7.97 21.49
C CYS A 681 -21.81 8.75 22.75
N GLU A 682 -20.85 9.09 23.60
CA GLU A 682 -21.08 9.83 24.84
C GLU A 682 -21.80 11.16 24.55
N TRP A 683 -21.38 11.87 23.51
CA TRP A 683 -22.00 13.13 23.09
C TRP A 683 -23.44 12.95 22.57
N ILE A 684 -23.71 11.93 21.76
CA ILE A 684 -25.08 11.64 21.28
C ILE A 684 -26.02 11.34 22.46
N THR A 685 -25.53 10.59 23.45
CA THR A 685 -26.32 10.14 24.59
C THR A 685 -26.50 11.23 25.66
N ASN A 686 -25.49 12.07 25.88
CA ASN A 686 -25.47 13.12 26.89
C ASN A 686 -25.01 14.46 26.28
N PRO A 687 -25.82 15.11 25.43
CA PRO A 687 -25.53 16.41 24.84
C PRO A 687 -25.46 17.49 25.95
N THR A 688 -24.28 17.81 26.45
CA THR A 688 -24.12 18.80 27.53
C THR A 688 -24.50 20.23 27.10
N SER A 689 -24.63 20.52 25.81
CA SER A 689 -25.33 21.70 25.27
C SER A 689 -25.74 21.50 23.81
N THR A 690 -26.92 21.99 23.43
CA THR A 690 -27.49 21.92 22.06
C THR A 690 -26.92 22.97 21.10
N THR A 691 -25.86 23.67 21.47
CA THR A 691 -25.29 24.79 20.70
C THR A 691 -24.05 24.38 19.92
N ASN A 692 -24.19 24.40 18.59
CA ASN A 692 -23.16 24.46 17.53
C ASN A 692 -21.87 23.69 17.83
N VAL A 693 -21.89 22.39 17.51
CA VAL A 693 -20.76 21.50 17.72
C VAL A 693 -19.70 21.76 16.64
N GLN A 694 -18.59 22.35 17.06
CA GLN A 694 -17.57 22.91 16.17
C GLN A 694 -16.80 21.87 15.35
N TRP A 695 -16.80 20.61 15.80
CA TRP A 695 -16.19 19.51 15.06
C TRP A 695 -17.12 18.89 14.00
N LEU A 696 -18.43 19.16 14.07
CA LEU A 696 -19.40 18.59 13.12
C LEU A 696 -19.15 19.04 11.66
N PRO A 697 -18.79 20.32 11.38
CA PRO A 697 -18.40 20.76 10.04
C PRO A 697 -17.10 20.13 9.49
N LEU A 698 -16.28 19.49 10.35
CA LEU A 698 -15.07 18.79 9.88
C LEU A 698 -15.40 17.46 9.20
N LEU A 699 -16.54 16.86 9.53
CA LEU A 699 -16.96 15.60 8.94
C LEU A 699 -17.49 15.81 7.51
N PRO A 700 -17.25 14.85 6.58
CA PRO A 700 -17.91 14.87 5.29
C PRO A 700 -19.44 14.89 5.42
N SER A 701 -20.11 15.57 4.49
CA SER A 701 -21.57 15.82 4.53
C SER A 701 -22.40 14.59 4.91
N PRO A 702 -22.17 13.38 4.33
CA PRO A 702 -22.97 12.21 4.67
C PRO A 702 -22.89 11.81 6.15
N ILE A 703 -21.69 11.85 6.77
CA ILE A 703 -21.51 11.49 8.18
C ILE A 703 -22.10 12.57 9.09
N ALA A 704 -21.89 13.84 8.76
CA ALA A 704 -22.46 14.95 9.51
C ALA A 704 -24.00 14.89 9.50
N GLU A 705 -24.61 14.63 8.35
CA GLU A 705 -26.06 14.43 8.21
C GLU A 705 -26.56 13.23 9.02
N MET A 706 -25.83 12.12 9.05
CA MET A 706 -26.18 10.96 9.89
C MET A 706 -26.20 11.32 11.37
N LEU A 707 -25.16 12.01 11.87
CA LEU A 707 -25.12 12.44 13.27
C LEU A 707 -26.27 13.40 13.61
N VAL A 708 -26.55 14.36 12.73
CA VAL A 708 -27.69 15.28 12.90
C VAL A 708 -29.01 14.50 12.96
N ARG A 709 -29.21 13.51 12.09
CA ARG A 709 -30.39 12.63 12.15
C ARG A 709 -30.44 11.83 13.44
N THR A 710 -29.33 11.27 13.90
CA THR A 710 -29.28 10.53 15.18
C THR A 710 -29.61 11.44 16.38
N LEU A 711 -29.21 12.71 16.34
CA LEU A 711 -29.64 13.69 17.33
C LEU A 711 -31.13 14.00 17.26
N GLN A 712 -31.69 14.15 16.05
CA GLN A 712 -33.14 14.32 15.89
C GLN A 712 -33.90 13.10 16.41
N ILE A 713 -33.35 11.90 16.17
CA ILE A 713 -33.86 10.66 16.73
C ILE A 713 -33.88 10.74 18.25
N ARG A 714 -32.93 11.35 18.96
CA ARG A 714 -33.01 11.46 20.43
C ARG A 714 -34.31 12.08 20.90
N ASP A 715 -34.70 13.19 20.27
CA ASP A 715 -35.81 14.03 20.75
C ASP A 715 -37.16 13.60 20.17
N THR A 716 -37.20 13.13 18.91
CA THR A 716 -38.44 12.78 18.21
C THR A 716 -38.39 11.36 17.64
N PRO A 717 -39.42 10.51 17.83
CA PRO A 717 -39.47 9.19 17.22
C PRO A 717 -39.61 9.32 15.70
N PRO A 718 -38.66 8.80 14.90
CA PRO A 718 -38.75 8.90 13.46
C PRO A 718 -39.81 7.93 12.92
N LYS A 719 -40.53 8.31 11.85
CA LYS A 719 -41.43 7.37 11.14
C LYS A 719 -40.64 6.28 10.41
N GLN A 720 -39.55 6.69 9.76
CA GLN A 720 -38.66 5.82 9.02
C GLN A 720 -37.22 6.12 9.44
N SER A 721 -36.44 5.06 9.63
CA SER A 721 -35.04 5.14 9.97
C SER A 721 -34.21 4.69 8.75
N ILE A 722 -33.65 5.64 8.01
CA ILE A 722 -32.95 5.39 6.75
C ILE A 722 -31.44 5.54 6.95
N MET A 723 -30.66 4.55 6.49
CA MET A 723 -29.22 4.73 6.29
C MET A 723 -28.99 5.43 4.95
N PRO A 724 -28.25 6.54 4.89
CA PRO A 724 -27.83 7.08 3.61
C PRO A 724 -26.99 6.05 2.85
N VAL A 725 -27.24 5.97 1.54
CA VAL A 725 -26.52 5.07 0.64
C VAL A 725 -25.13 5.64 0.37
N ASN A 726 -24.12 4.78 0.46
CA ASN A 726 -22.74 4.99 0.00
C ASN A 726 -22.05 6.26 0.50
N ALA A 727 -21.35 6.11 1.61
CA ALA A 727 -20.06 6.78 1.76
C ALA A 727 -18.99 5.69 1.83
N ASP A 728 -18.39 5.40 0.67
CA ASP A 728 -17.19 4.58 0.55
C ASP A 728 -16.08 5.28 1.32
N SER A 729 -16.06 5.09 2.65
CA SER A 729 -15.03 5.49 3.62
C SER A 729 -15.57 5.71 5.06
N ILE A 730 -16.85 5.53 5.40
CA ILE A 730 -17.27 5.70 6.83
C ILE A 730 -16.54 4.66 7.71
N PRO A 731 -15.94 5.06 8.85
CA PRO A 731 -15.38 4.12 9.81
C PRO A 731 -16.39 3.06 10.26
N VAL A 732 -15.97 1.79 10.26
CA VAL A 732 -16.83 0.65 10.64
C VAL A 732 -17.45 0.84 12.03
N CYS A 733 -16.75 1.47 12.98
CA CYS A 733 -17.32 1.74 14.31
C CYS A 733 -18.48 2.73 14.27
N LEU A 734 -18.43 3.77 13.41
CA LEU A 734 -19.54 4.69 13.23
C LEU A 734 -20.73 4.02 12.53
N ILE A 735 -20.48 3.19 11.51
CA ILE A 735 -21.55 2.41 10.85
C ILE A 735 -22.27 1.54 11.88
N ARG A 736 -21.51 0.79 12.69
CA ARG A 736 -22.06 -0.04 13.77
C ARG A 736 -22.87 0.79 14.75
N LEU A 737 -22.36 1.96 15.17
CA LEU A 737 -23.08 2.88 16.05
C LEU A 737 -24.41 3.35 15.45
N PHE A 738 -24.41 3.75 14.18
CA PHE A 738 -25.63 4.20 13.52
C PHE A 738 -26.65 3.07 13.40
N GLU A 739 -26.25 1.90 12.93
CA GLU A 739 -27.10 0.71 12.90
C GLU A 739 -27.64 0.35 14.29
N SER A 740 -26.79 0.47 15.31
CA SER A 740 -27.15 0.37 16.71
C SER A 740 -28.38 1.22 17.05
N PHE A 741 -28.38 2.50 16.69
CA PHE A 741 -29.50 3.41 16.93
C PHE A 741 -30.71 3.11 16.04
N ARG A 742 -30.49 2.71 14.78
CA ARG A 742 -31.59 2.34 13.87
C ARG A 742 -32.39 1.16 14.41
N HIS A 743 -31.70 0.12 14.86
CA HIS A 743 -32.28 -1.05 15.50
C HIS A 743 -33.08 -0.68 16.76
N LEU A 744 -32.55 0.23 17.58
CA LEU A 744 -33.25 0.71 18.77
C LEU A 744 -34.51 1.52 18.40
N CYS A 745 -34.49 2.32 17.33
CA CYS A 745 -35.71 3.00 16.84
C CYS A 745 -36.76 2.01 16.38
N PHE A 746 -36.37 1.00 15.60
CA PHE A 746 -37.27 -0.06 15.14
C PHE A 746 -37.95 -0.74 16.33
N VAL A 747 -37.18 -1.13 17.35
CA VAL A 747 -37.71 -1.86 18.51
C VAL A 747 -38.53 -0.95 19.43
N PHE A 748 -37.95 0.14 19.91
CA PHE A 748 -38.58 0.98 20.93
C PHE A 748 -39.62 1.94 20.37
N ASP A 749 -39.42 2.48 19.17
CA ASP A 749 -40.33 3.45 18.54
C ASP A 749 -41.26 2.86 17.50
N GLY A 750 -41.00 1.63 17.02
CA GLY A 750 -41.78 1.03 15.94
C GLY A 750 -41.52 1.69 14.59
N SER A 751 -40.37 2.34 14.43
CA SER A 751 -39.97 2.97 13.17
C SER A 751 -39.77 1.91 12.07
N GLU A 752 -40.12 2.23 10.83
CA GLU A 752 -39.83 1.34 9.70
C GLU A 752 -38.34 1.40 9.32
N LEU A 753 -37.83 0.27 8.79
CA LEU A 753 -36.50 0.16 8.16
C LEU A 753 -36.71 -0.02 6.65
N PRO A 754 -36.75 1.06 5.83
CA PRO A 754 -37.20 0.98 4.43
C PRO A 754 -36.28 0.13 3.53
N ASP A 755 -35.01 0.03 3.89
CA ASP A 755 -33.97 -0.80 3.27
C ASP A 755 -34.01 -2.26 3.74
N ARG A 756 -34.73 -2.56 4.82
CA ARG A 756 -34.91 -3.92 5.36
C ARG A 756 -36.40 -4.14 5.72
N PRO A 757 -37.31 -4.11 4.74
CA PRO A 757 -38.75 -4.20 5.01
C PRO A 757 -39.15 -5.52 5.70
N ASP A 758 -38.35 -6.58 5.50
CA ASP A 758 -38.59 -7.91 6.07
C ASP A 758 -37.90 -8.12 7.43
N ALA A 759 -37.24 -7.10 8.00
CA ALA A 759 -36.55 -7.23 9.29
C ALA A 759 -37.54 -7.56 10.41
N THR A 760 -37.28 -8.66 11.12
CA THR A 760 -38.10 -9.08 12.28
C THR A 760 -37.44 -8.65 13.58
N GLY A 761 -38.24 -8.52 14.66
CA GLY A 761 -37.71 -8.25 15.99
C GLY A 761 -36.65 -9.27 16.44
N ASP A 762 -36.83 -10.55 16.07
CA ASP A 762 -35.90 -11.63 16.42
C ASP A 762 -34.55 -11.49 15.70
N GLN A 763 -34.56 -11.06 14.44
CA GLN A 763 -33.33 -10.75 13.70
C GLN A 763 -32.57 -9.58 14.34
N ILE A 764 -33.27 -8.50 14.71
CA ILE A 764 -32.67 -7.34 15.36
C ILE A 764 -32.12 -7.68 16.76
N ILE A 765 -32.76 -8.60 17.49
CA ILE A 765 -32.26 -9.11 18.77
C ILE A 765 -30.90 -9.78 18.57
N LEU A 766 -30.78 -10.70 17.61
CA LEU A 766 -29.53 -11.40 17.33
C LEU A 766 -28.40 -10.43 16.97
N GLU A 767 -28.70 -9.42 16.16
CA GLU A 767 -27.73 -8.40 15.76
C GLU A 767 -27.29 -7.53 16.96
N CYS A 768 -28.23 -7.14 17.82
CA CYS A 768 -27.91 -6.43 19.07
C CYS A 768 -27.12 -7.28 20.07
N GLN A 769 -27.38 -8.59 20.12
CA GLN A 769 -26.63 -9.54 20.97
C GLN A 769 -25.19 -9.69 20.48
N ALA A 770 -24.98 -9.82 19.16
CA ALA A 770 -23.65 -9.92 18.55
C ALA A 770 -22.78 -8.69 18.83
N GLU A 771 -23.39 -7.51 18.94
CA GLU A 771 -22.71 -6.27 19.32
C GLU A 771 -22.47 -6.18 20.84
N ASN A 772 -23.51 -6.43 21.64
CA ASN A 772 -23.45 -6.38 23.09
C ASN A 772 -24.54 -7.26 23.72
N ASN A 773 -24.14 -8.38 24.33
CA ASN A 773 -25.05 -9.33 24.97
C ASN A 773 -26.06 -8.69 25.94
N LYS A 774 -25.65 -7.67 26.70
CA LYS A 774 -26.54 -6.97 27.65
C LYS A 774 -27.59 -6.11 26.94
N LYS A 775 -27.18 -5.43 25.86
CA LYS A 775 -28.10 -4.69 24.97
C LYS A 775 -29.10 -5.65 24.35
N GLY A 776 -28.62 -6.74 23.77
CA GLY A 776 -29.44 -7.79 23.17
C GLY A 776 -30.46 -8.41 24.14
N ALA A 777 -30.07 -8.67 25.39
CA ALA A 777 -30.99 -9.13 26.44
C ALA A 777 -32.09 -8.11 26.74
N THR A 778 -31.75 -6.82 26.80
CA THR A 778 -32.72 -5.73 27.04
C THR A 778 -33.72 -5.59 25.88
N VAL A 779 -33.21 -5.64 24.65
CA VAL A 779 -34.01 -5.58 23.43
C VAL A 779 -34.94 -6.80 23.35
N SER A 780 -34.42 -8.01 23.62
CA SER A 780 -35.20 -9.25 23.66
C SER A 780 -36.33 -9.17 24.68
N TRP A 781 -35.99 -8.79 25.91
CA TRP A 781 -36.97 -8.60 26.97
C TRP A 781 -38.03 -7.58 26.57
N PHE A 782 -37.65 -6.44 26.01
CA PHE A 782 -38.61 -5.41 25.60
C PHE A 782 -39.54 -5.92 24.51
N VAL A 783 -39.05 -6.64 23.50
CA VAL A 783 -39.90 -7.22 22.44
C VAL A 783 -40.91 -8.22 23.02
N GLN A 784 -40.48 -9.09 23.95
CA GLN A 784 -41.36 -10.06 24.60
C GLN A 784 -42.37 -9.36 25.54
N ALA A 785 -41.90 -8.45 26.37
CA ALA A 785 -42.74 -7.68 27.29
C ALA A 785 -43.72 -6.78 26.55
N LYS A 786 -43.31 -6.19 25.42
CA LYS A 786 -44.20 -5.43 24.53
C LYS A 786 -45.23 -6.32 23.87
N LYS A 787 -44.89 -7.53 23.42
CA LYS A 787 -45.89 -8.51 22.96
C LYS A 787 -46.91 -8.81 24.06
N VAL A 788 -46.48 -9.01 25.31
CA VAL A 788 -47.42 -9.20 26.45
C VAL A 788 -48.22 -7.93 26.76
N PHE A 789 -47.62 -6.74 26.63
CA PHE A 789 -48.26 -5.44 26.85
C PHE A 789 -49.23 -5.03 25.74
N ASP A 790 -49.00 -5.43 24.49
CA ASP A 790 -49.84 -5.13 23.33
C ASP A 790 -50.88 -6.23 23.08
N ALA A 791 -50.58 -7.50 23.37
CA ALA A 791 -51.48 -8.60 23.07
C ALA A 791 -52.80 -8.50 23.87
N GLU A 792 -53.91 -8.48 23.14
CA GLU A 792 -55.25 -8.54 23.73
C GLU A 792 -55.58 -9.94 24.30
N LYS A 793 -54.84 -10.96 23.88
CA LYS A 793 -54.90 -12.34 24.41
C LYS A 793 -53.50 -12.73 24.88
N ILE A 794 -53.38 -13.07 26.16
CA ILE A 794 -52.15 -13.63 26.72
C ILE A 794 -51.89 -14.96 26.00
N ALA A 795 -50.89 -15.01 25.12
CA ALA A 795 -50.47 -16.27 24.51
C ALA A 795 -49.94 -17.22 25.59
N GLU A 796 -50.25 -18.50 25.48
CA GLU A 796 -49.75 -19.53 26.40
C GLU A 796 -48.22 -19.59 26.34
N GLY A 797 -47.54 -18.99 27.33
CA GLY A 797 -46.09 -19.12 27.47
C GLY A 797 -45.33 -17.92 28.07
N SER A 798 -45.89 -16.71 28.06
CA SER A 798 -45.19 -15.53 28.62
C SER A 798 -45.91 -15.01 29.87
N ASP A 799 -45.41 -15.37 31.05
CA ASP A 799 -45.91 -14.90 32.34
C ASP A 799 -45.30 -13.54 32.69
N ALA A 800 -46.13 -12.60 33.13
CA ALA A 800 -45.68 -11.29 33.61
C ALA A 800 -44.69 -11.42 34.79
N GLU A 801 -44.84 -12.46 35.62
CA GLU A 801 -43.91 -12.76 36.71
C GLU A 801 -42.52 -13.16 36.19
N ALA A 802 -42.46 -14.00 35.17
CA ALA A 802 -41.20 -14.42 34.53
C ALA A 802 -40.49 -13.21 33.90
N LEU A 803 -41.23 -12.36 33.19
CA LEU A 803 -40.67 -11.14 32.58
C LEU A 803 -40.17 -10.13 33.62
N LEU A 804 -40.85 -9.99 34.77
CA LEU A 804 -40.35 -9.12 35.86
C LEU A 804 -39.09 -9.69 36.53
N ALA A 805 -39.01 -11.02 36.68
CA ALA A 805 -37.82 -11.69 37.19
C ALA A 805 -36.64 -11.50 36.23
N GLU A 806 -36.85 -11.67 34.92
CA GLU A 806 -35.83 -11.40 33.90
C GLU A 806 -35.37 -9.94 33.91
N TYR A 807 -36.30 -8.99 34.01
CA TYR A 807 -35.99 -7.56 34.07
C TYR A 807 -35.03 -7.20 35.22
N SER A 808 -35.17 -7.87 36.37
CA SER A 808 -34.30 -7.62 37.54
C SER A 808 -32.81 -7.93 37.30
N VAL A 809 -32.50 -8.73 36.29
CA VAL A 809 -31.13 -9.12 35.91
C VAL A 809 -30.59 -8.25 34.76
N ILE A 810 -31.44 -7.43 34.13
CA ILE A 810 -31.04 -6.54 33.03
C ILE A 810 -30.21 -5.39 33.58
N SER A 811 -28.98 -5.26 33.07
CA SER A 811 -28.02 -4.24 33.51
C SER A 811 -27.78 -3.13 32.48
N TRP A 812 -28.16 -3.32 31.22
CA TRP A 812 -28.05 -2.29 30.20
C TRP A 812 -29.35 -1.49 30.12
N GLN A 813 -29.24 -0.17 29.96
CA GLN A 813 -30.38 0.73 29.81
C GLN A 813 -30.26 1.46 28.48
N PRO A 814 -31.38 1.69 27.76
CA PRO A 814 -31.34 2.44 26.53
C PRO A 814 -30.88 3.88 26.77
N PRO A 815 -30.15 4.47 25.82
CA PRO A 815 -29.49 5.76 26.04
C PRO A 815 -30.45 6.94 26.14
N PHE A 816 -31.63 6.86 25.50
CA PHE A 816 -32.58 7.97 25.46
C PHE A 816 -33.67 7.82 26.51
N GLN A 817 -33.99 8.93 27.20
CA GLN A 817 -34.96 8.95 28.29
C GLN A 817 -36.32 8.38 27.88
N ARG A 818 -36.84 8.74 26.70
CA ARG A 818 -38.13 8.23 26.22
C ARG A 818 -38.19 6.70 26.09
N TRP A 819 -37.07 6.06 25.77
CA TRP A 819 -36.99 4.60 25.66
C TRP A 819 -36.99 3.97 27.05
N ARG A 820 -36.31 4.60 28.01
CA ARG A 820 -36.38 4.22 29.43
C ARG A 820 -37.80 4.38 29.97
N ASP A 821 -38.47 5.48 29.66
CA ASP A 821 -39.86 5.74 30.07
C ASP A 821 -40.81 4.67 29.52
N LYS A 822 -40.62 4.22 28.26
CA LYS A 822 -41.39 3.11 27.67
C LYS A 822 -41.15 1.79 28.40
N ILE A 823 -39.90 1.47 28.73
CA ILE A 823 -39.56 0.29 29.54
C ILE A 823 -40.26 0.38 30.90
N GLU A 824 -40.12 1.50 31.61
CA GLU A 824 -40.72 1.72 32.92
C GLU A 824 -42.25 1.64 32.89
N GLN A 825 -42.88 2.15 31.83
CA GLN A 825 -44.31 2.05 31.61
C GLN A 825 -44.76 0.58 31.50
N ILE A 826 -44.05 -0.23 30.71
CA ILE A 826 -44.33 -1.67 30.58
C ILE A 826 -44.10 -2.38 31.92
N VAL A 827 -42.98 -2.12 32.61
CA VAL A 827 -42.68 -2.69 33.92
C VAL A 827 -43.78 -2.37 34.92
N ARG A 828 -44.27 -1.13 34.94
CA ARG A 828 -45.38 -0.72 35.82
C ARG A 828 -46.64 -1.52 35.52
N HIS A 829 -46.99 -1.66 34.24
CA HIS A 829 -48.16 -2.47 33.82
C HIS A 829 -48.02 -3.94 34.21
N LEU A 830 -46.85 -4.54 34.01
CA LEU A 830 -46.60 -5.93 34.39
C LEU A 830 -46.72 -6.11 35.92
N LYS A 831 -46.22 -5.15 36.71
CA LYS A 831 -46.37 -5.17 38.17
C LYS A 831 -47.84 -5.08 38.57
N ASP A 832 -48.59 -4.17 37.98
CA ASP A 832 -50.03 -4.01 38.22
C ASP A 832 -50.79 -5.31 37.88
N ASP A 833 -50.41 -6.00 36.80
CA ASP A 833 -50.98 -7.30 36.38
C ASP A 833 -50.62 -8.46 37.33
N VAL A 834 -49.41 -8.46 37.91
CA VAL A 834 -48.99 -9.47 38.89
C VAL A 834 -49.67 -9.24 40.24
N GLU A 835 -49.75 -7.99 40.71
CA GLU A 835 -50.36 -7.65 42.01
C GLU A 835 -51.89 -7.73 42.02
N ALA A 836 -52.53 -7.76 40.84
CA ALA A 836 -53.99 -7.78 40.68
C ALA A 836 -54.70 -8.83 41.52
N LEU A 837 -54.32 -10.10 41.36
CA LEU A 837 -55.01 -11.23 42.00
C LEU A 837 -54.76 -11.28 43.51
N PRO A 838 -53.52 -11.09 44.01
CA PRO A 838 -53.27 -10.91 45.44
C PRO A 838 -54.12 -9.79 46.07
N LEU A 839 -54.25 -8.64 45.41
CA LEU A 839 -55.09 -7.53 45.87
C LEU A 839 -56.58 -7.91 45.94
N VAL A 840 -57.06 -8.66 44.94
CA VAL A 840 -58.45 -9.16 44.89
C VAL A 840 -58.72 -10.18 46.00
N GLU A 841 -57.81 -11.13 46.26
CA GLU A 841 -57.95 -12.10 47.36
C GLU A 841 -57.88 -11.44 48.75
N GLU A 842 -57.03 -10.42 48.91
CA GLU A 842 -56.99 -9.58 50.11
C GLU A 842 -58.36 -8.91 50.34
N TRP A 843 -58.92 -8.30 49.30
CA TRP A 843 -60.19 -7.59 49.31
C TRP A 843 -61.42 -8.49 49.46
N LYS A 844 -61.41 -9.69 48.89
CA LYS A 844 -62.46 -10.70 49.03
C LYS A 844 -62.82 -10.97 50.48
N LYS A 845 -61.83 -10.99 51.39
CA LYS A 845 -62.04 -11.19 52.84
C LYS A 845 -62.91 -10.09 53.46
N ASP A 846 -62.81 -8.86 52.97
CA ASP A 846 -63.63 -7.74 53.43
C ASP A 846 -65.08 -7.86 52.94
N VAL A 847 -65.28 -8.30 51.70
CA VAL A 847 -66.62 -8.60 51.18
C VAL A 847 -67.26 -9.77 51.95
N GLU A 848 -66.46 -10.77 52.32
CA GLU A 848 -66.94 -11.94 53.05
C GLU A 848 -67.41 -11.65 54.47
N ARG A 849 -66.83 -10.62 55.11
CA ARG A 849 -67.22 -10.13 56.44
C ARG A 849 -68.55 -9.36 56.45
N GLY A 850 -69.04 -8.92 55.29
CA GLY A 850 -70.29 -8.16 55.18
C GLY A 850 -70.13 -6.66 55.42
N TYR A 851 -71.20 -6.00 55.90
CA TYR A 851 -71.18 -4.56 56.14
C TYR A 851 -70.31 -4.23 57.36
N SER A 852 -69.32 -3.36 57.16
CA SER A 852 -68.43 -2.88 58.22
C SER A 852 -68.28 -1.37 58.17
N ALA A 853 -68.00 -0.76 59.33
CA ALA A 853 -67.66 0.65 59.42
C ALA A 853 -66.29 0.95 58.79
N SER A 854 -65.37 -0.04 58.80
CA SER A 854 -64.03 0.04 58.21
C SER A 854 -63.62 -1.29 57.56
N TYR A 855 -62.90 -1.21 56.45
CA TYR A 855 -62.37 -2.34 55.70
C TYR A 855 -60.84 -2.32 55.74
N ALA A 856 -60.20 -3.49 55.73
CA ALA A 856 -58.75 -3.62 55.93
C ALA A 856 -57.94 -3.66 54.63
N SER A 857 -58.59 -4.01 53.52
CA SER A 857 -57.92 -4.23 52.23
C SER A 857 -57.54 -2.93 51.54
N ARG A 858 -56.47 -3.03 50.75
CA ARG A 858 -55.99 -1.94 49.88
C ARG A 858 -57.04 -1.49 48.87
N ILE A 859 -57.78 -2.43 48.25
CA ILE A 859 -58.86 -2.09 47.30
C ILE A 859 -59.98 -1.33 48.02
N ALA A 860 -60.43 -1.76 49.19
CA ALA A 860 -61.51 -1.07 49.90
C ALA A 860 -61.13 0.34 50.37
N SER A 861 -59.83 0.59 50.56
CA SER A 861 -59.27 1.88 50.97
C SER A 861 -59.09 2.88 49.81
N GLN A 862 -59.15 2.41 48.55
CA GLN A 862 -59.08 3.27 47.37
C GLN A 862 -60.39 4.04 47.12
N ALA A 863 -60.32 5.10 46.32
CA ALA A 863 -61.49 5.90 45.96
C ALA A 863 -62.55 5.06 45.22
N GLY A 864 -63.76 4.95 45.80
CA GLY A 864 -64.84 4.08 45.30
C GLY A 864 -64.75 2.62 45.79
N GLY A 865 -63.66 2.24 46.48
CA GLY A 865 -63.43 0.89 46.98
C GLY A 865 -64.46 0.43 48.01
N ARG A 866 -64.86 1.30 48.94
CA ARG A 866 -65.91 1.01 49.92
C ARG A 866 -67.25 0.70 49.27
N ASP A 867 -67.63 1.48 48.26
CA ASP A 867 -68.89 1.30 47.55
C ASP A 867 -68.86 0.07 46.64
N LEU A 868 -67.70 -0.28 46.08
CA LEU A 868 -67.48 -1.54 45.40
C LEU A 868 -67.69 -2.71 46.37
N THR A 869 -67.04 -2.68 47.54
CA THR A 869 -67.20 -3.70 48.59
C THR A 869 -68.68 -3.86 48.96
N HIS A 870 -69.40 -2.75 49.17
CA HIS A 870 -70.84 -2.79 49.44
C HIS A 870 -71.64 -3.40 48.29
N ALA A 871 -71.36 -3.06 47.02
CA ALA A 871 -72.05 -3.63 45.87
C ALA A 871 -71.90 -5.15 45.81
N TRP A 872 -70.69 -5.66 46.08
CA TRP A 872 -70.43 -7.10 46.15
C TRP A 872 -71.09 -7.79 47.36
N VAL A 873 -71.14 -7.12 48.53
CA VAL A 873 -71.90 -7.61 49.70
C VAL A 873 -73.40 -7.75 49.38
N ILE A 874 -73.97 -6.75 48.69
CA ILE A 874 -75.39 -6.76 48.25
C ILE A 874 -75.65 -7.92 47.29
N TYR A 875 -74.73 -8.15 46.34
CA TYR A 875 -74.82 -9.27 45.41
C TYR A 875 -74.79 -10.62 46.13
N ARG A 876 -73.89 -10.82 47.10
CA ARG A 876 -73.84 -12.06 47.89
C ARG A 876 -75.10 -12.28 48.74
N ALA A 877 -75.79 -11.21 49.13
CA ALA A 877 -77.08 -11.29 49.82
C ALA A 877 -78.26 -11.63 48.87
N GLY A 878 -78.02 -11.79 47.56
CA GLY A 878 -79.02 -12.16 46.56
C GLY A 878 -79.77 -10.99 45.92
N ASN A 879 -79.46 -9.74 46.27
CA ASN A 879 -80.13 -8.56 45.69
C ASN A 879 -79.38 -8.03 44.45
N LEU A 880 -79.54 -8.74 43.34
CA LEU A 880 -78.78 -8.50 42.10
C LEU A 880 -79.00 -7.10 41.52
N LEU A 881 -80.24 -6.60 41.51
CA LEU A 881 -80.58 -5.30 40.89
C LEU A 881 -79.96 -4.12 41.66
N ALA A 882 -79.97 -4.18 43.00
CA ALA A 882 -79.33 -3.17 43.84
C ALA A 882 -77.80 -3.20 43.72
N ALA A 883 -77.21 -4.40 43.61
CA ALA A 883 -75.78 -4.56 43.36
C ALA A 883 -75.37 -3.94 42.03
N VAL A 884 -76.12 -4.20 40.95
CA VAL A 884 -75.89 -3.60 39.63
C VAL A 884 -75.99 -2.08 39.68
N THR A 885 -77.02 -1.54 40.33
CA THR A 885 -77.22 -0.08 40.42
C THR A 885 -76.01 0.58 41.08
N LYS A 886 -75.54 0.01 42.19
CA LYS A 886 -74.40 0.53 42.94
C LYS A 886 -73.06 0.35 42.22
N ALA A 887 -72.87 -0.75 41.51
CA ALA A 887 -71.68 -0.97 40.69
C ALA A 887 -71.65 -0.04 39.45
N LYS A 888 -72.80 0.22 38.83
CA LYS A 888 -72.91 1.17 37.70
C LYS A 888 -72.59 2.62 38.10
N THR A 889 -72.96 3.04 39.32
CA THR A 889 -72.57 4.38 39.80
C THR A 889 -71.06 4.54 39.88
N LEU A 890 -70.31 3.46 40.14
CA LEU A 890 -68.84 3.47 40.17
C LEU A 890 -68.27 3.54 38.75
N LEU A 891 -68.79 2.74 37.82
CA LEU A 891 -68.36 2.77 36.41
C LEU A 891 -68.57 4.14 35.77
N ASN A 892 -69.68 4.82 36.10
CA ASN A 892 -69.95 6.17 35.63
C ASN A 892 -69.13 7.25 36.37
N GLY A 893 -68.55 6.91 37.53
CA GLY A 893 -67.79 7.82 38.38
C GLY A 893 -66.30 7.96 38.03
N GLY A 894 -65.81 7.29 36.99
CA GLY A 894 -64.42 7.42 36.53
C GLY A 894 -63.38 6.80 37.46
N VAL A 895 -63.75 5.80 38.25
CA VAL A 895 -62.78 5.08 39.12
C VAL A 895 -61.78 4.28 38.27
N SER A 896 -60.55 4.11 38.78
CA SER A 896 -59.50 3.36 38.08
C SER A 896 -59.58 1.84 38.34
N SER A 897 -58.85 1.05 37.55
CA SER A 897 -58.54 -0.34 37.88
C SER A 897 -57.80 -0.42 39.23
N PRO A 898 -58.02 -1.47 40.06
CA PRO A 898 -58.88 -2.63 39.84
C PRO A 898 -60.37 -2.40 40.17
N ILE A 899 -60.76 -1.24 40.71
CA ILE A 899 -62.14 -1.00 41.18
C ILE A 899 -63.14 -1.01 40.03
N ALA A 900 -62.87 -0.26 38.96
CA ALA A 900 -63.73 -0.27 37.77
C ALA A 900 -63.88 -1.69 37.21
N ASP A 901 -62.80 -2.46 37.20
CA ASP A 901 -62.78 -3.81 36.64
C ASP A 901 -63.66 -4.76 37.44
N LEU A 902 -63.52 -4.75 38.74
CA LEU A 902 -64.34 -5.55 39.65
C LEU A 902 -65.80 -5.11 39.64
N ALA A 903 -66.09 -3.82 39.45
CA ALA A 903 -67.45 -3.33 39.26
C ALA A 903 -68.05 -3.83 37.94
N ALA A 904 -67.28 -3.77 36.84
CA ALA A 904 -67.72 -4.24 35.53
C ALA A 904 -67.98 -5.75 35.52
N ILE A 905 -67.07 -6.53 36.13
CA ILE A 905 -67.24 -7.98 36.33
C ILE A 905 -68.50 -8.25 37.15
N LEU A 906 -68.71 -7.54 38.27
CA LEU A 906 -69.91 -7.70 39.09
C LEU A 906 -71.19 -7.43 38.30
N VAL A 907 -71.23 -6.31 37.57
CA VAL A 907 -72.39 -5.94 36.76
C VAL A 907 -72.72 -7.06 35.76
N ARG A 908 -71.70 -7.60 35.07
CA ARG A 908 -71.90 -8.71 34.13
C ARG A 908 -72.34 -10.00 34.82
N LEU A 909 -71.77 -10.35 35.97
CA LEU A 909 -72.20 -11.52 36.75
C LEU A 909 -73.67 -11.40 37.19
N CYS A 910 -74.08 -10.22 37.67
CA CYS A 910 -75.46 -9.98 38.06
C CYS A 910 -76.41 -10.02 36.86
N TRP A 911 -76.03 -9.48 35.71
CA TRP A 911 -76.85 -9.54 34.50
C TRP A 911 -76.97 -10.95 33.93
N PHE A 912 -75.87 -11.72 33.96
CA PHE A 912 -75.88 -13.15 33.66
C PHE A 912 -76.94 -13.85 34.51
N ARG A 913 -76.93 -13.62 35.83
CA ARG A 913 -77.93 -14.18 36.76
C ARG A 913 -79.36 -13.70 36.57
N LEU A 914 -79.58 -12.52 36.02
CA LEU A 914 -80.92 -12.00 35.79
C LEU A 914 -81.53 -12.49 34.45
N GLY A 915 -80.82 -13.33 33.68
CA GLY A 915 -81.32 -13.92 32.43
C GLY A 915 -81.53 -12.92 31.27
N TYR A 916 -81.04 -11.70 31.40
CA TYR A 916 -81.13 -10.69 30.35
C TYR A 916 -79.98 -10.85 29.35
N PHE A 917 -80.05 -11.82 28.45
CA PHE A 917 -79.00 -12.02 27.43
C PHE A 917 -79.10 -10.99 26.29
N LYS A 918 -80.32 -10.73 25.77
CA LYS A 918 -80.57 -9.85 24.59
C LYS A 918 -80.56 -8.34 24.82
N SER A 919 -80.61 -7.87 26.07
CA SER A 919 -80.88 -6.45 26.39
C SER A 919 -79.84 -5.82 27.32
N GLN A 920 -78.64 -6.40 27.40
CA GLN A 920 -77.62 -5.82 28.25
C GLN A 920 -77.10 -4.51 27.66
N PRO A 921 -77.05 -3.43 28.46
CA PRO A 921 -76.39 -2.21 28.01
C PRO A 921 -74.90 -2.49 27.75
N GLU A 922 -74.37 -1.90 26.68
CA GLU A 922 -72.93 -1.85 26.48
C GLU A 922 -72.30 -1.11 27.65
N ILE A 923 -71.22 -1.69 28.19
CA ILE A 923 -70.39 -1.05 29.19
C ILE A 923 -69.11 -0.75 28.45
N ASP A 924 -68.87 0.52 28.13
CA ASP A 924 -67.59 0.98 27.62
C ASP A 924 -66.55 0.79 28.73
N PHE A 925 -65.83 -0.34 28.65
CA PHE A 925 -64.95 -0.81 29.70
C PHE A 925 -63.53 -0.87 29.19
N ARG A 926 -62.68 -0.01 29.78
CA ARG A 926 -61.24 0.00 29.57
C ARG A 926 -60.57 -0.28 30.90
N SER A 927 -59.73 -1.31 30.92
CA SER A 927 -58.97 -1.69 32.09
C SER A 927 -57.50 -1.63 31.78
N SER A 928 -56.72 -1.14 32.75
CA SER A 928 -55.26 -1.21 32.76
C SER A 928 -54.74 -2.51 33.37
N ASN A 929 -55.62 -3.46 33.71
CA ASN A 929 -55.26 -4.75 34.26
C ASN A 929 -55.72 -5.87 33.33
N LYS A 930 -54.79 -6.52 32.63
CA LYS A 930 -55.12 -7.49 31.61
C LYS A 930 -55.76 -8.76 32.15
N LYS A 931 -55.38 -9.21 33.35
CA LYS A 931 -55.97 -10.41 33.96
C LYS A 931 -57.46 -10.19 34.27
N LEU A 932 -57.79 -9.02 34.83
CA LEU A 932 -59.18 -8.65 35.11
C LEU A 932 -59.96 -8.32 33.83
N LEU A 933 -59.35 -7.63 32.87
CA LEU A 933 -59.94 -7.35 31.56
C LEU A 933 -60.25 -8.62 30.76
N SER A 934 -59.31 -9.57 30.71
CA SER A 934 -59.51 -10.87 30.07
C SER A 934 -60.64 -11.62 30.73
N SER A 935 -60.70 -11.62 32.06
CA SER A 935 -61.80 -12.25 32.82
C SER A 935 -63.15 -11.60 32.54
N TYR A 936 -63.20 -10.26 32.45
CA TYR A 936 -64.39 -9.54 32.03
C TYR A 936 -64.80 -9.91 30.59
N ARG A 937 -63.86 -9.94 29.64
CA ARG A 937 -64.13 -10.30 28.23
C ARG A 937 -64.60 -11.75 28.10
N GLU A 938 -63.98 -12.68 28.82
CA GLU A 938 -64.42 -14.09 28.89
C GLU A 938 -65.83 -14.18 29.44
N LEU A 939 -66.15 -13.44 30.50
CA LEU A 939 -67.50 -13.38 31.06
C LEU A 939 -68.52 -12.79 30.07
N VAL A 940 -68.16 -11.71 29.35
CA VAL A 940 -68.98 -11.15 28.26
C VAL A 940 -69.18 -12.18 27.14
N SER A 941 -68.16 -12.98 26.84
CA SER A 941 -68.21 -14.01 25.80
C SER A 941 -69.11 -15.17 26.20
N ILE A 942 -69.08 -15.60 27.48
CA ILE A 942 -70.02 -16.59 28.04
C ILE A 942 -71.46 -16.09 27.97
N ILE A 943 -71.69 -14.82 28.35
CA ILE A 943 -73.00 -14.18 28.26
C ILE A 943 -73.48 -14.12 26.80
N GLY A 944 -72.60 -13.74 25.87
CA GLY A 944 -72.91 -13.70 24.43
C GLY A 944 -73.14 -15.08 23.82
N PHE A 945 -72.45 -16.11 24.31
CA PHE A 945 -72.65 -17.51 23.90
C PHE A 945 -74.06 -18.00 24.25
N ALA A 946 -74.59 -17.64 25.42
CA ALA A 946 -75.95 -17.97 25.84
C ALA A 946 -77.05 -17.30 25.00
N ASP A 947 -76.71 -16.36 24.11
CA ASP A 947 -77.69 -15.60 23.31
C ASP A 947 -77.85 -16.12 21.86
N TRP A 948 -77.04 -17.10 21.42
CA TRP A 948 -76.92 -17.51 20.01
C TRP A 948 -77.34 -18.96 19.74
N THR A 949 -78.08 -19.19 18.64
CA THR A 949 -78.63 -20.51 18.24
C THR A 949 -77.77 -21.31 17.25
N ASN A 950 -76.53 -20.89 16.95
CA ASN A 950 -75.69 -21.55 15.93
C ASN A 950 -74.32 -21.97 16.48
N GLU A 951 -73.80 -23.07 15.91
CA GLU A 951 -72.50 -23.74 16.13
C GLU A 951 -71.31 -22.77 16.29
N ARG A 952 -71.08 -22.29 17.51
CA ARG A 952 -69.83 -21.63 17.88
C ARG A 952 -69.14 -22.45 18.97
N PRO A 953 -67.81 -22.54 18.95
CA PRO A 953 -67.07 -23.18 20.02
C PRO A 953 -67.26 -22.40 21.33
N VAL A 954 -67.37 -23.14 22.43
CA VAL A 954 -67.46 -22.57 23.78
C VAL A 954 -66.24 -21.64 24.00
N PRO A 955 -66.45 -20.40 24.50
CA PRO A 955 -65.34 -19.49 24.75
C PRO A 955 -64.35 -20.10 25.75
N ALA A 956 -63.05 -20.00 25.48
CA ALA A 956 -62.04 -20.43 26.44
C ALA A 956 -62.13 -19.56 27.71
N THR A 957 -62.45 -20.15 28.87
CA THR A 957 -62.64 -19.41 30.13
C THR A 957 -61.49 -19.63 31.14
N LYS A 958 -60.27 -19.89 30.64
CA LYS A 958 -59.12 -20.25 31.47
C LYS A 958 -58.75 -19.13 32.46
N ASN A 959 -58.82 -17.85 32.08
CA ASN A 959 -58.47 -16.77 33.01
C ASN A 959 -59.60 -16.48 33.98
N LEU A 960 -60.85 -16.51 33.52
CA LEU A 960 -62.02 -16.31 34.35
C LEU A 960 -62.10 -17.37 35.45
N SER A 961 -61.76 -18.63 35.19
CA SER A 961 -61.72 -19.66 36.25
C SER A 961 -60.69 -19.35 37.35
N ARG A 962 -59.51 -18.85 36.97
CA ARG A 962 -58.46 -18.41 37.92
C ARG A 962 -58.91 -17.19 38.72
N VAL A 963 -59.48 -16.18 38.05
CA VAL A 963 -59.98 -14.97 38.71
C VAL A 963 -61.22 -15.25 39.56
N ALA A 964 -62.10 -16.16 39.14
CA ALA A 964 -63.29 -16.58 39.89
C ALA A 964 -62.97 -17.26 41.23
N ALA A 965 -61.80 -17.88 41.35
CA ALA A 965 -61.30 -18.37 42.64
C ALA A 965 -61.03 -17.21 43.61
N ALA A 966 -60.49 -16.10 43.09
CA ALA A 966 -60.17 -14.88 43.82
C ALA A 966 -61.36 -13.96 44.07
N LEU A 967 -62.42 -14.05 43.26
CA LEU A 967 -63.61 -13.22 43.44
C LEU A 967 -64.50 -13.73 44.60
N PRO A 968 -65.18 -12.82 45.33
CA PRO A 968 -66.16 -13.16 46.37
C PRO A 968 -67.51 -13.58 45.77
N ILE A 969 -67.49 -14.45 44.77
CA ILE A 969 -68.70 -15.00 44.11
C ILE A 969 -69.39 -16.06 44.97
N THR A 970 -70.67 -16.28 44.71
CA THR A 970 -71.43 -17.34 45.39
C THR A 970 -70.94 -18.73 44.97
N ALA A 971 -71.18 -19.75 45.80
CA ALA A 971 -70.81 -21.13 45.46
C ALA A 971 -71.51 -21.61 44.18
N GLN A 972 -72.75 -21.18 43.96
CA GLN A 972 -73.51 -21.50 42.76
C GLN A 972 -72.88 -20.84 41.51
N ASP A 973 -72.53 -19.55 41.58
CA ASP A 973 -71.87 -18.85 40.46
C ASP A 973 -70.53 -19.48 40.12
N ARG A 974 -69.76 -19.85 41.14
CA ARG A 974 -68.47 -20.53 40.95
C ARG A 974 -68.65 -21.87 40.24
N SER A 975 -69.66 -22.65 40.60
CA SER A 975 -69.99 -23.91 39.94
C SER A 975 -70.38 -23.70 38.48
N VAL A 976 -71.21 -22.70 38.19
CA VAL A 976 -71.62 -22.37 36.81
C VAL A 976 -70.41 -21.99 35.96
N LEU A 977 -69.58 -21.06 36.43
CA LEU A 977 -68.38 -20.62 35.71
C LEU A 977 -67.36 -21.76 35.52
N LYS A 978 -67.26 -22.66 36.51
CA LYS A 978 -66.41 -23.85 36.40
C LYS A 978 -66.91 -24.82 35.32
N LEU A 979 -68.22 -25.00 35.17
CA LEU A 979 -68.78 -25.83 34.11
C LEU A 979 -68.53 -25.24 32.72
N PHE A 980 -68.67 -23.93 32.55
CA PHE A 980 -68.28 -23.26 31.31
C PHE A 980 -66.78 -23.42 31.00
N ALA A 981 -65.92 -23.48 32.03
CA ALA A 981 -64.48 -23.70 31.86
C ALA A 981 -64.11 -25.13 31.46
N GLU A 982 -64.92 -26.11 31.87
CA GLU A 982 -64.71 -27.53 31.63
C GLU A 982 -65.46 -28.04 30.38
N ALA A 983 -66.23 -27.16 29.73
CA ALA A 983 -66.99 -27.45 28.52
C ALA A 983 -66.09 -27.61 27.29
N GLU A 984 -66.14 -28.78 26.65
CA GLU A 984 -65.45 -29.03 25.38
C GLU A 984 -66.20 -28.42 24.18
N HIS A 985 -65.51 -28.22 23.05
CA HIS A 985 -65.95 -27.36 21.93
C HIS A 985 -67.25 -27.76 21.20
N ASP A 986 -67.88 -28.90 21.53
CA ASP A 986 -69.00 -29.47 20.76
C ASP A 986 -70.37 -29.38 21.48
N TRP A 987 -70.51 -28.56 22.52
CA TRP A 987 -71.77 -28.46 23.26
C TRP A 987 -72.81 -27.60 22.54
N GLN A 988 -73.90 -28.22 22.08
CA GLN A 988 -75.09 -27.54 21.60
C GLN A 988 -76.04 -27.28 22.78
N LEU A 989 -76.15 -26.02 23.21
CA LEU A 989 -77.17 -25.62 24.19
C LEU A 989 -78.52 -25.41 23.48
N GLY A 990 -79.61 -25.83 24.12
CA GLY A 990 -80.98 -25.58 23.67
C GLY A 990 -81.35 -24.12 23.83
N SER A 991 -82.44 -23.70 23.18
CA SER A 991 -82.86 -22.29 23.11
C SER A 991 -83.43 -21.70 24.42
N GLU A 992 -83.08 -22.26 25.58
CA GLU A 992 -83.60 -21.78 26.87
C GLU A 992 -82.97 -20.42 27.25
N ARG A 993 -83.81 -19.52 27.79
CA ARG A 993 -83.53 -18.08 27.84
C ARG A 993 -83.01 -17.58 29.19
N ASP A 994 -82.72 -18.47 30.14
CA ASP A 994 -82.23 -18.08 31.46
C ASP A 994 -80.98 -18.86 31.90
N TRP A 995 -80.24 -18.30 32.85
CA TRP A 995 -78.97 -18.84 33.33
C TRP A 995 -79.11 -20.21 34.00
N LEU A 996 -80.30 -20.51 34.54
CA LEU A 996 -80.56 -21.74 35.24
C LEU A 996 -80.78 -22.88 34.25
N GLY A 997 -81.51 -22.63 33.16
CA GLY A 997 -81.60 -23.50 32.00
C GLY A 997 -80.22 -23.81 31.42
N CYS A 998 -79.40 -22.77 31.16
CA CYS A 998 -78.01 -22.99 30.72
C CYS A 998 -77.20 -23.84 31.72
N TYR A 999 -77.31 -23.58 33.02
CA TYR A 999 -76.60 -24.37 34.04
C TYR A 999 -77.03 -25.84 34.05
N CYS A 1000 -78.34 -26.10 33.97
CA CYS A 1000 -78.91 -27.44 33.91
C CYS A 1000 -78.49 -28.18 32.63
N GLU A 1001 -78.49 -27.51 31.48
CA GLU A 1001 -78.04 -28.10 30.21
C GLU A 1001 -76.54 -28.40 30.19
N LEU A 1002 -75.68 -27.54 30.73
CA LEU A 1002 -74.24 -27.82 30.85
C LEU A 1002 -73.96 -29.03 31.75
N LEU A 1003 -74.74 -29.17 32.82
CA LEU A 1003 -74.65 -30.33 33.72
C LEU A 1003 -75.13 -31.62 33.05
N LEU A 1004 -76.22 -31.55 32.27
CA LEU A 1004 -76.71 -32.66 31.45
C LEU A 1004 -75.67 -33.08 30.41
N ALA A 1005 -75.14 -32.13 29.65
CA ALA A 1005 -74.12 -32.37 28.64
C ALA A 1005 -72.86 -33.01 29.26
N ARG A 1006 -72.40 -32.50 30.40
CA ARG A 1006 -71.27 -33.09 31.14
C ARG A 1006 -71.57 -34.52 31.60
N ALA A 1007 -72.75 -34.76 32.16
CA ALA A 1007 -73.12 -36.08 32.67
C ALA A 1007 -73.28 -37.11 31.52
N MET A 1008 -73.80 -36.66 30.37
CA MET A 1008 -73.87 -37.46 29.13
C MET A 1008 -72.48 -37.78 28.58
N ASN A 1009 -71.56 -36.81 28.53
CA ASN A 1009 -70.18 -37.02 28.05
C ASN A 1009 -69.36 -37.94 28.98
N MET A 1010 -69.69 -38.00 30.28
CA MET A 1010 -69.05 -38.93 31.22
C MET A 1010 -69.64 -40.36 31.17
N GLY A 1011 -70.55 -40.66 30.25
CA GLY A 1011 -71.17 -41.98 30.09
C GLY A 1011 -72.12 -42.38 31.23
N GLY A 1012 -72.67 -41.41 31.97
CA GLY A 1012 -73.51 -41.66 33.12
C GLY A 1012 -74.87 -42.24 32.75
N GLU A 1013 -75.29 -43.33 33.42
CA GLU A 1013 -76.66 -43.84 33.36
C GLU A 1013 -77.66 -42.77 33.86
N THR A 1014 -78.89 -42.76 33.34
CA THR A 1014 -79.97 -41.80 33.68
C THR A 1014 -80.18 -41.61 35.20
N LYS A 1015 -79.86 -42.65 35.98
CA LYS A 1015 -79.94 -42.66 37.44
C LYS A 1015 -78.89 -41.75 38.13
N GLN A 1016 -77.69 -41.63 37.55
CA GLN A 1016 -76.65 -40.73 38.04
C GLN A 1016 -76.98 -39.26 37.74
N ILE A 1017 -77.59 -39.00 36.57
CA ILE A 1017 -78.11 -37.67 36.20
C ILE A 1017 -79.18 -37.23 37.20
N ALA A 1018 -80.15 -38.10 37.51
CA ALA A 1018 -81.19 -37.85 38.51
C ALA A 1018 -80.64 -37.51 39.89
N GLN A 1019 -79.62 -38.25 40.35
CA GLN A 1019 -78.95 -38.00 41.63
C GLN A 1019 -78.18 -36.68 41.64
N LEU A 1020 -77.60 -36.29 40.50
CA LEU A 1020 -76.89 -35.03 40.35
C LEU A 1020 -77.86 -33.83 40.44
N PHE A 1021 -78.99 -33.89 39.75
CA PHE A 1021 -80.05 -32.89 39.82
C PHE A 1021 -80.69 -32.80 41.21
N GLN A 1022 -81.00 -33.94 41.85
CA GLN A 1022 -81.49 -33.95 43.23
C GLN A 1022 -80.45 -33.37 44.22
N GLY A 1023 -79.16 -33.64 44.00
CA GLY A 1023 -78.07 -33.04 44.77
C GLY A 1023 -78.01 -31.53 44.61
N ILE A 1024 -78.24 -31.00 43.41
CA ILE A 1024 -78.29 -29.57 43.13
C ILE A 1024 -79.51 -28.93 43.78
N ILE A 1025 -80.72 -29.49 43.60
CA ILE A 1025 -81.96 -28.99 44.22
C ILE A 1025 -81.85 -28.93 45.76
N LYS A 1026 -81.11 -29.87 46.36
CA LYS A 1026 -80.88 -29.92 47.81
C LYS A 1026 -79.94 -28.82 48.31
N ASN A 1027 -79.05 -28.34 47.43
CA ASN A 1027 -78.03 -27.34 47.74
C ASN A 1027 -78.41 -25.91 47.29
N VAL A 1028 -79.51 -25.74 46.56
CA VAL A 1028 -80.06 -24.41 46.23
C VAL A 1028 -81.01 -23.96 47.35
N PRO A 1029 -80.77 -22.79 47.99
CA PRO A 1029 -81.67 -22.22 49.00
C PRO A 1029 -83.08 -22.02 48.45
N ALA A 1030 -84.09 -21.98 49.33
CA ALA A 1030 -85.46 -21.64 48.93
C ALA A 1030 -85.46 -20.27 48.21
N SER A 1031 -85.63 -20.32 46.89
CA SER A 1031 -85.53 -19.21 45.96
C SER A 1031 -86.42 -19.52 44.75
N PRO A 1032 -86.86 -18.51 43.98
CA PRO A 1032 -87.60 -18.73 42.73
C PRO A 1032 -86.85 -19.69 41.79
N ASP A 1033 -85.52 -19.61 41.77
CA ASP A 1033 -84.64 -20.49 41.01
C ASP A 1033 -84.78 -21.96 41.44
N ARG A 1034 -84.99 -22.25 42.73
CA ARG A 1034 -85.18 -23.62 43.23
C ARG A 1034 -86.47 -24.24 42.70
N SER A 1035 -87.56 -23.46 42.63
CA SER A 1035 -88.84 -23.91 42.10
C SER A 1035 -88.73 -24.24 40.60
N LEU A 1036 -88.04 -23.38 39.84
CA LEU A 1036 -87.77 -23.61 38.42
C LEU A 1036 -86.86 -24.83 38.18
N LEU A 1037 -85.84 -25.03 39.02
CA LEU A 1037 -84.96 -26.20 38.97
C LEU A 1037 -85.71 -27.51 39.23
N ILE A 1038 -86.68 -27.52 40.14
CA ILE A 1038 -87.54 -28.67 40.40
C ILE A 1038 -88.38 -28.99 39.17
N GLU A 1039 -89.01 -27.97 38.57
CA GLU A 1039 -89.83 -28.12 37.36
C GLU A 1039 -89.01 -28.62 36.15
N ILE A 1040 -87.82 -28.07 35.93
CA ILE A 1040 -86.89 -28.52 34.87
C ILE A 1040 -86.43 -29.95 35.14
N THR A 1041 -86.08 -30.28 36.39
CA THR A 1041 -85.65 -31.65 36.75
C THR A 1041 -86.77 -32.67 36.53
N GLU A 1042 -88.01 -32.31 36.83
CA GLU A 1042 -89.20 -33.15 36.56
C GLU A 1042 -89.50 -33.29 35.06
N LYS A 1043 -89.09 -32.32 34.24
CA LYS A 1043 -89.27 -32.35 32.77
C LYS A 1043 -88.19 -33.20 32.06
N TYR A 1044 -86.99 -33.27 32.60
CA TYR A 1044 -85.84 -33.99 31.99
C TYR A 1044 -85.62 -35.41 32.52
N LEU A 1045 -86.18 -35.76 33.69
CA LEU A 1045 -86.25 -37.13 34.22
C LEU A 1045 -87.50 -37.85 33.72
#